data_AF-A0A2V9IDA2-F1
#
_entry.id   AF-A0A2V9IDA2-F1
#
_cell.length_a   1.000
_cell.length_b   1.000
_cell.length_c   1.000
_cell.angle_alpha   90.00
_cell.angle_beta   90.00
_cell.angle_gamma   90.00
#
_symmetry.space_group_name_H-M   'P 1'
#
loop_
_entity.id
_entity.type
_entity.pdbx_description
1 polymer ?
#
loop_
_entity_poly.entity_id
_entity_poly.type
_entity_poly.pdbx_seq_one_letter_code
_entity_poly.pdbx_strand_id
1 'polypeptide(L)'
;MTLLPTRTSDRRLLLLGVLTIVGAALVVGLVVRSRRQSGPPYDPRAALRTIHVDKGFHIELFVSEPMIKSAVAMDWDENGRIYVAEDTGYPLDTRPIGRIVLLEDTDGDGIPDRSTVFADHIVMPNGVMCWRGGILVTAAPDVWFFKDTKGDGKADVREKVLTGFAFTNPQHMVNGPVYGPDNWIYLAHQGPIHTVIFQEPFGDRGSDIRFADGNGPRLKMGAFSVRFRPDTHQLEALSGWSQYGQAFDEWGRHFTVTNDSNGRHEVLAARYLRRNPDLLLESPQEDVSTADNNKVFPVTHSPRFEILTDVGTLTSSCSITLPYLGGVFPPSFRRVACVAESAHNMVHCDVWSDAGATYTARRLEEGAEFIASTDAWFRPVNMYIGPDGALYLIDYYRNVIEHPEWMAADTYHAGYLYNGQDRGRIYRVVPDTQPSLPLPRHIQLGHESDGELVQQLASPNIWWRRTAQRLLVERHDGDAVQLLVRLFNESPSPLGRVHALWTLDGLGKLDENLLQKALDDPEAGVRENAVRLAESHLASHPELVEKLVKMADDRDPKLRFQLLCTLGFADSPQAKAAEEKLLAASVEDRWMQVAALSAPSARASRYFDFAAQRLADEETKGRSSFFEQVGAVIGMRAVREEIRHVLATVADGSRPGSAGSAGSAGSDWWRGASLDGLARGARA
;
A
#
# COMPACT_ATOMS: atom_id res chain seq x y z
N MET A 1 39.37 -81.62 -31.12
CA MET A 1 40.66 -81.15 -30.57
C MET A 1 40.40 -79.92 -29.72
N THR A 2 40.69 -80.06 -28.44
CA THR A 2 40.73 -79.05 -27.38
C THR A 2 41.66 -77.89 -27.73
N LEU A 3 41.23 -76.64 -27.52
CA LEU A 3 42.11 -75.50 -27.26
C LEU A 3 41.37 -74.47 -26.39
N LEU A 4 41.81 -74.33 -25.14
CA LEU A 4 41.62 -73.13 -24.32
C LEU A 4 42.55 -72.02 -24.82
N PRO A 5 42.18 -70.74 -24.66
CA PRO A 5 43.16 -69.71 -24.37
C PRO A 5 42.87 -68.93 -23.08
N THR A 6 43.97 -68.82 -22.34
CA THR A 6 44.41 -67.94 -21.25
C THR A 6 43.72 -66.59 -21.01
N ARG A 7 43.40 -66.36 -19.72
CA ARG A 7 43.15 -65.07 -19.06
C ARG A 7 44.45 -64.25 -18.93
N THR A 8 44.54 -63.08 -19.57
CA THR A 8 45.33 -61.92 -19.11
C THR A 8 45.01 -60.67 -19.95
N SER A 9 43.94 -59.94 -19.61
CA SER A 9 43.75 -58.55 -20.10
C SER A 9 42.76 -57.70 -19.30
N ASP A 10 41.95 -58.27 -18.39
CA ASP A 10 40.82 -57.52 -17.82
C ASP A 10 41.16 -56.47 -16.75
N ARG A 11 42.29 -56.58 -16.03
CA ARG A 11 42.55 -55.66 -14.90
C ARG A 11 42.98 -54.25 -15.29
N ARG A 12 43.58 -54.03 -16.47
CA ARG A 12 44.00 -52.69 -16.91
C ARG A 12 42.88 -51.89 -17.58
N LEU A 13 41.96 -52.55 -18.31
CA LEU A 13 40.79 -51.87 -18.89
C LEU A 13 39.76 -51.47 -17.84
N LEU A 14 39.55 -52.29 -16.79
CA LEU A 14 38.64 -51.96 -15.70
C LEU A 14 39.16 -50.77 -14.85
N LEU A 15 40.46 -50.67 -14.59
CA LEU A 15 41.02 -49.53 -13.84
C LEU A 15 40.95 -48.22 -14.64
N LEU A 16 41.21 -48.23 -15.96
CA LEU A 16 41.06 -47.05 -16.81
C LEU A 16 39.60 -46.64 -17.01
N GLY A 17 38.66 -47.60 -17.12
CA GLY A 17 37.22 -47.31 -17.18
C GLY A 17 36.69 -46.67 -15.89
N VAL A 18 37.11 -47.18 -14.72
CA VAL A 18 36.70 -46.63 -13.42
C VAL A 18 37.31 -45.25 -13.16
N LEU A 19 38.57 -45.01 -13.51
CA LEU A 19 39.19 -43.68 -13.40
C LEU A 19 38.56 -42.63 -14.33
N THR A 20 38.16 -43.02 -15.54
CA THR A 20 37.45 -42.11 -16.47
C THR A 20 36.03 -41.80 -16.01
N ILE A 21 35.31 -42.77 -15.42
CA ILE A 21 33.97 -42.57 -14.86
C ILE A 21 34.03 -41.73 -13.57
N VAL A 22 35.00 -41.96 -12.69
CA VAL A 22 35.20 -41.14 -11.49
C VAL A 22 35.66 -39.73 -11.85
N GLY A 23 36.53 -39.58 -12.85
CA GLY A 23 36.94 -38.27 -13.38
C GLY A 23 35.79 -37.50 -14.05
N ALA A 24 34.95 -38.18 -14.84
CA ALA A 24 33.75 -37.57 -15.43
C ALA A 24 32.69 -37.25 -14.38
N ALA A 25 32.51 -38.08 -13.35
CA ALA A 25 31.61 -37.81 -12.23
C ALA A 25 32.12 -36.67 -11.32
N LEU A 26 33.44 -36.52 -11.14
CA LEU A 26 34.03 -35.38 -10.46
C LEU A 26 33.91 -34.10 -11.28
N VAL A 27 34.15 -34.15 -12.59
CA VAL A 27 34.02 -32.97 -13.48
C VAL A 27 32.55 -32.57 -13.62
N VAL A 28 31.61 -33.52 -13.76
CA VAL A 28 30.17 -33.23 -13.74
C VAL A 28 29.74 -32.76 -12.35
N GLY A 29 30.24 -33.35 -11.27
CA GLY A 29 29.98 -32.91 -9.89
C GLY A 29 30.52 -31.50 -9.60
N LEU A 30 31.68 -31.13 -10.14
CA LEU A 30 32.27 -29.79 -10.07
C LEU A 30 31.53 -28.79 -10.97
N VAL A 31 31.09 -29.20 -12.17
CA VAL A 31 30.31 -28.36 -13.10
C VAL A 31 28.87 -28.15 -12.60
N VAL A 32 28.29 -29.11 -11.89
CA VAL A 32 26.98 -28.99 -11.23
C VAL A 32 27.10 -28.17 -9.92
N ARG A 33 28.20 -28.30 -9.16
CA ARG A 33 28.48 -27.43 -8.00
C ARG A 33 28.83 -26.00 -8.38
N SER A 34 29.55 -25.77 -9.48
CA SER A 34 29.96 -24.43 -9.92
C SER A 34 28.84 -23.63 -10.57
N ARG A 35 27.76 -24.28 -11.02
CA ARG A 35 26.61 -23.62 -11.66
C ARG A 35 25.57 -23.02 -10.70
N ARG A 36 25.73 -23.18 -9.38
CA ARG A 36 24.72 -22.74 -8.39
C ARG A 36 25.26 -21.94 -7.20
N GLN A 37 26.52 -21.54 -7.17
CA GLN A 37 27.01 -20.66 -6.11
C GLN A 37 26.78 -19.20 -6.51
N SER A 38 25.81 -18.54 -5.86
CA SER A 38 25.79 -17.09 -5.73
C SER A 38 27.18 -16.61 -5.34
N GLY A 39 27.57 -15.43 -5.84
CA GLY A 39 28.84 -14.81 -5.44
C GLY A 39 29.00 -14.72 -3.91
N PRO A 40 30.22 -14.49 -3.42
CA PRO A 40 30.45 -14.26 -1.99
C PRO A 40 29.67 -13.02 -1.52
N PRO A 41 29.33 -12.91 -0.22
CA PRO A 41 28.82 -11.65 0.31
C PRO A 41 29.91 -10.58 0.14
N TYR A 42 29.57 -9.50 -0.55
CA TYR A 42 30.47 -8.36 -0.76
C TYR A 42 30.49 -7.44 0.45
N ASP A 43 31.60 -6.74 0.68
CA ASP A 43 31.63 -5.61 1.59
C ASP A 43 30.73 -4.47 1.07
N PRO A 44 30.27 -3.54 1.92
CA PRO A 44 29.31 -2.50 1.52
C PRO A 44 29.76 -1.67 0.31
N ARG A 45 31.04 -1.33 0.20
CA ARG A 45 31.55 -0.53 -0.95
C ARG A 45 31.65 -1.37 -2.22
N ALA A 46 31.94 -2.66 -2.11
CA ALA A 46 31.94 -3.57 -3.25
C ALA A 46 30.53 -3.85 -3.77
N ALA A 47 29.55 -4.06 -2.88
CA ALA A 47 28.16 -4.23 -3.28
C ALA A 47 27.57 -2.94 -3.89
N LEU A 48 27.95 -1.76 -3.39
CA LEU A 48 27.51 -0.50 -4.02
C LEU A 48 27.89 -0.43 -5.51
N ARG A 49 29.06 -0.99 -5.89
CA ARG A 49 29.54 -1.02 -7.28
C ARG A 49 28.79 -2.02 -8.16
N THR A 50 28.04 -2.95 -7.59
CA THR A 50 27.24 -3.92 -8.36
C THR A 50 25.83 -3.40 -8.67
N ILE A 51 25.43 -2.29 -8.04
CA ILE A 51 24.13 -1.65 -8.23
C ILE A 51 24.18 -0.69 -9.41
N HIS A 52 23.24 -0.87 -10.32
CA HIS A 52 22.94 0.04 -11.41
C HIS A 52 21.67 0.80 -11.05
N VAL A 53 21.67 2.10 -11.31
CA VAL A 53 20.50 2.97 -11.17
C VAL A 53 20.26 3.68 -12.50
N ASP A 54 19.01 4.03 -12.74
CA ASP A 54 18.58 4.70 -13.96
C ASP A 54 19.29 6.04 -14.20
N LYS A 55 19.30 6.50 -15.46
CA LYS A 55 20.05 7.70 -15.86
C LYS A 55 19.54 8.95 -15.14
N GLY A 56 20.47 9.81 -14.73
CA GLY A 56 20.14 11.05 -14.02
C GLY A 56 19.97 10.84 -12.51
N PHE A 57 20.38 9.68 -12.00
CA PHE A 57 20.45 9.37 -10.58
C PHE A 57 21.78 8.69 -10.25
N HIS A 58 22.17 8.80 -8.99
CA HIS A 58 23.21 7.97 -8.39
C HIS A 58 22.72 7.43 -7.04
N ILE A 59 23.40 6.39 -6.58
CA ILE A 59 23.12 5.74 -5.30
C ILE A 59 24.35 5.84 -4.39
N GLU A 60 24.11 6.22 -3.14
CA GLU A 60 25.11 6.43 -2.12
C GLU A 60 24.90 5.44 -0.98
N LEU A 61 25.99 4.96 -0.37
CA LEU A 61 25.89 4.20 0.87
C LEU A 61 25.65 5.16 2.03
N PHE A 62 24.59 4.93 2.80
CA PHE A 62 24.24 5.77 3.94
C PHE A 62 24.58 5.10 5.28
N VAL A 63 24.06 3.89 5.53
CA VAL A 63 24.36 3.10 6.73
C VAL A 63 24.60 1.64 6.34
N SER A 64 25.48 0.93 7.05
CA SER A 64 25.73 -0.50 6.83
C SER A 64 26.07 -1.24 8.12
N GLU A 65 26.23 -2.56 8.02
CA GLU A 65 26.80 -3.36 9.09
C GLU A 65 28.17 -2.80 9.57
N PRO A 66 28.49 -2.83 10.88
CA PRO A 66 27.73 -3.45 11.98
C PRO A 66 26.72 -2.51 12.66
N MET A 67 26.49 -1.29 12.17
CA MET A 67 25.55 -0.35 12.82
C MET A 67 24.10 -0.85 12.79
N ILE A 68 23.76 -1.56 11.72
CA ILE A 68 22.48 -2.22 11.53
C ILE A 68 22.69 -3.65 11.02
N LYS A 69 21.67 -4.49 11.18
CA LYS A 69 21.58 -5.81 10.55
C LYS A 69 20.13 -6.20 10.34
N SER A 70 19.86 -7.02 9.32
CA SER A 70 18.53 -7.52 9.00
C SER A 70 17.46 -6.42 9.05
N ALA A 71 17.77 -5.25 8.50
CA ALA A 71 16.89 -4.08 8.54
C ALA A 71 15.71 -4.28 7.56
N VAL A 72 14.48 -4.04 8.02
CA VAL A 72 13.26 -4.24 7.21
C VAL A 72 12.35 -3.00 7.14
N ALA A 73 12.47 -2.10 8.11
CA ALA A 73 11.73 -0.84 8.13
C ALA A 73 12.54 0.23 8.87
N MET A 74 12.26 1.50 8.58
CA MET A 74 12.83 2.61 9.33
C MET A 74 11.86 3.78 9.39
N ASP A 75 12.06 4.71 10.33
CA ASP A 75 11.41 6.01 10.28
C ASP A 75 12.31 7.09 10.89
N TRP A 76 12.16 8.30 10.38
CA TRP A 76 12.86 9.50 10.83
C TRP A 76 12.00 10.24 11.84
N ASP A 77 12.56 10.53 13.01
CA ASP A 77 11.89 11.42 13.95
C ASP A 77 12.10 12.89 13.61
N GLU A 78 11.31 13.73 14.26
CA GLU A 78 11.30 15.19 14.06
C GLU A 78 12.63 15.88 14.41
N ASN A 79 13.62 15.17 14.94
CA ASN A 79 14.93 15.70 15.30
C ASN A 79 16.08 15.05 14.52
N GLY A 80 15.76 14.34 13.43
CA GLY A 80 16.77 13.76 12.53
C GLY A 80 17.34 12.42 13.01
N ARG A 81 16.80 11.81 14.07
CA ARG A 81 17.19 10.46 14.50
C ARG A 81 16.42 9.42 13.71
N ILE A 82 17.01 8.25 13.51
CA ILE A 82 16.41 7.18 12.71
C ILE A 82 16.19 5.95 13.57
N TYR A 83 14.96 5.45 13.61
CA TYR A 83 14.64 4.17 14.22
C TYR A 83 14.58 3.11 13.13
N VAL A 84 15.30 2.00 13.30
CA VAL A 84 15.38 0.90 12.33
C VAL A 84 14.90 -0.39 12.98
N ALA A 85 13.93 -1.06 12.33
CA ALA A 85 13.47 -2.38 12.72
C ALA A 85 14.40 -3.45 12.16
N GLU A 86 15.00 -4.23 13.06
CA GLU A 86 15.86 -5.37 12.72
C GLU A 86 15.12 -6.69 12.96
N ASP A 87 14.73 -7.36 11.87
CA ASP A 87 14.11 -8.68 11.92
C ASP A 87 15.15 -9.77 11.71
N THR A 88 15.89 -10.11 12.76
CA THR A 88 16.82 -11.24 12.67
C THR A 88 16.13 -12.59 12.66
N GLY A 89 14.85 -12.67 13.05
CA GLY A 89 14.12 -13.94 13.22
C GLY A 89 13.68 -14.56 11.90
N TYR A 90 13.44 -13.74 10.88
CA TYR A 90 13.03 -14.21 9.57
C TYR A 90 14.06 -15.18 8.92
N PRO A 91 13.61 -16.31 8.32
CA PRO A 91 12.20 -16.64 8.06
C PRO A 91 11.48 -17.50 9.11
N LEU A 92 12.17 -18.22 10.01
CA LEU A 92 11.52 -19.27 10.84
C LEU A 92 11.71 -19.13 12.36
N ASP A 93 12.60 -18.26 12.82
CA ASP A 93 12.93 -18.15 14.25
C ASP A 93 11.97 -17.21 14.96
N THR A 94 11.03 -17.78 15.71
CA THR A 94 9.99 -17.07 16.45
C THR A 94 10.43 -16.65 17.85
N ARG A 95 11.71 -16.84 18.22
CA ARG A 95 12.24 -16.29 19.47
C ARG A 95 12.26 -14.76 19.40
N PRO A 96 12.13 -14.05 20.54
CA PRO A 96 12.14 -12.59 20.58
C PRO A 96 13.58 -12.06 20.44
N ILE A 97 14.18 -12.25 19.27
CA ILE A 97 15.56 -11.85 18.96
C ILE A 97 15.64 -10.60 18.09
N GLY A 98 14.50 -10.17 17.53
CA GLY A 98 14.38 -8.90 16.82
C GLY A 98 14.45 -7.71 17.78
N ARG A 99 14.81 -6.55 17.22
CA ARG A 99 15.03 -5.31 17.96
C ARG A 99 14.78 -4.08 17.11
N ILE A 100 14.64 -2.93 17.76
CA ILE A 100 14.72 -1.61 17.16
C ILE A 100 16.06 -0.99 17.55
N VAL A 101 16.77 -0.45 16.58
CA VAL A 101 18.00 0.34 16.81
C VAL A 101 17.73 1.81 16.50
N LEU A 102 18.30 2.68 17.33
CA LEU A 102 18.32 4.13 17.17
C LEU A 102 19.66 4.52 16.55
N LEU A 103 19.61 5.18 15.40
CA LEU A 103 20.77 5.73 14.71
C LEU A 103 20.81 7.25 14.92
N GLU A 104 21.99 7.74 15.25
CA GLU A 104 22.22 9.14 15.59
C GLU A 104 23.48 9.65 14.88
N ASP A 105 23.37 10.86 14.34
CA ASP A 105 24.49 11.68 13.87
C ASP A 105 24.95 12.56 15.05
N THR A 106 26.13 12.25 15.59
CA THR A 106 26.69 12.88 16.78
C THR A 106 27.70 13.98 16.47
N ASP A 107 28.16 14.09 15.21
CA ASP A 107 29.10 15.13 14.76
C ASP A 107 28.46 16.18 13.82
N GLY A 108 27.22 15.96 13.40
CA GLY A 108 26.41 16.90 12.63
C GLY A 108 26.69 16.88 11.13
N ASP A 109 27.34 15.84 10.61
CA ASP A 109 27.67 15.72 9.19
C ASP A 109 26.54 15.13 8.32
N GLY A 110 25.42 14.74 8.93
CA GLY A 110 24.22 14.22 8.31
C GLY A 110 24.26 12.72 8.03
N ILE A 111 25.32 12.01 8.45
CA ILE A 111 25.45 10.56 8.38
C ILE A 111 25.46 10.02 9.81
N PRO A 112 24.60 9.05 10.16
CA PRO A 112 24.67 8.46 11.49
C PRO A 112 26.02 7.78 11.75
N ASP A 113 26.64 8.07 12.89
CA ASP A 113 27.88 7.45 13.37
C ASP A 113 27.67 6.62 14.64
N ARG A 114 26.51 6.73 15.30
CA ARG A 114 26.15 5.98 16.50
C ARG A 114 24.94 5.09 16.26
N SER A 115 24.98 3.86 16.82
CA SER A 115 23.87 2.91 16.85
C SER A 115 23.65 2.40 18.27
N THR A 116 22.43 2.55 18.77
CA THR A 116 22.02 2.14 20.11
C THR A 116 20.81 1.21 20.00
N VAL A 117 20.81 0.08 20.73
CA VAL A 117 19.59 -0.75 20.82
C VAL A 117 18.55 0.01 21.64
N PHE A 118 17.51 0.49 20.97
CA PHE A 118 16.44 1.28 21.58
C PHE A 118 15.42 0.39 22.29
N ALA A 119 14.98 -0.68 21.63
CA ALA A 119 14.08 -1.68 22.19
C ALA A 119 14.45 -3.08 21.67
N ASP A 120 14.45 -4.09 22.54
CA ASP A 120 14.81 -5.48 22.20
C ASP A 120 13.68 -6.46 22.56
N HIS A 121 13.94 -7.77 22.50
CA HIS A 121 12.95 -8.79 22.82
C HIS A 121 11.65 -8.66 22.01
N ILE A 122 11.77 -8.48 20.69
CA ILE A 122 10.65 -8.38 19.76
C ILE A 122 10.69 -9.59 18.82
N VAL A 123 9.54 -10.23 18.60
CA VAL A 123 9.40 -11.29 17.60
C VAL A 123 9.08 -10.63 16.27
N MET A 124 9.93 -10.83 15.26
CA MET A 124 9.71 -10.40 13.86
C MET A 124 9.10 -8.98 13.72
N PRO A 125 9.83 -7.91 14.11
CA PRO A 125 9.33 -6.55 13.90
C PRO A 125 9.23 -6.24 12.39
N ASN A 126 8.04 -5.88 11.91
CA ASN A 126 7.76 -5.68 10.48
C ASN A 126 7.55 -4.21 10.08
N GLY A 127 7.62 -3.27 11.02
CA GLY A 127 7.35 -1.86 10.74
C GLY A 127 7.62 -0.98 11.95
N VAL A 128 7.96 0.29 11.68
CA VAL A 128 8.22 1.31 12.70
C VAL A 128 7.67 2.65 12.21
N MET A 129 7.07 3.43 13.11
CA MET A 129 6.61 4.80 12.83
C MET A 129 6.79 5.67 14.06
N CYS A 130 7.38 6.85 13.92
CA CYS A 130 7.52 7.82 14.99
C CYS A 130 6.15 8.39 15.38
N TRP A 131 5.88 8.50 16.68
CA TRP A 131 4.61 9.00 17.21
C TRP A 131 4.74 9.43 18.68
N ARG A 132 4.18 10.58 19.07
CA ARG A 132 4.21 11.12 20.45
C ARG A 132 5.58 11.10 21.14
N GLY A 133 6.64 11.43 20.41
CA GLY A 133 8.02 11.42 20.88
C GLY A 133 8.57 10.02 21.23
N GLY A 134 7.90 8.97 20.76
CA GLY A 134 8.35 7.58 20.78
C GLY A 134 8.11 6.95 19.40
N ILE A 135 7.91 5.63 19.39
CA ILE A 135 7.64 4.88 18.16
C ILE A 135 6.51 3.87 18.35
N LEU A 136 5.75 3.64 17.29
CA LEU A 136 4.89 2.49 17.12
C LEU A 136 5.62 1.41 16.33
N VAL A 137 5.52 0.16 16.75
CA VAL A 137 6.16 -1.00 16.12
C VAL A 137 5.13 -2.09 15.86
N THR A 138 5.00 -2.51 14.61
CA THR A 138 4.16 -3.64 14.23
C THR A 138 4.95 -4.94 14.39
N ALA A 139 4.47 -5.85 15.24
CA ALA A 139 5.07 -7.16 15.49
C ALA A 139 3.95 -8.11 15.91
N ALA A 140 3.37 -8.81 14.92
CA ALA A 140 2.20 -9.66 15.14
C ALA A 140 2.41 -10.62 16.33
N PRO A 141 1.40 -10.83 17.19
CA PRO A 141 0.00 -10.40 17.05
C PRO A 141 -0.29 -8.98 17.53
N ASP A 142 0.73 -8.20 17.89
CA ASP A 142 0.61 -6.94 18.62
C ASP A 142 1.14 -5.73 17.83
N VAL A 143 0.67 -4.54 18.21
CA VAL A 143 1.29 -3.27 17.87
C VAL A 143 1.77 -2.62 19.16
N TRP A 144 3.05 -2.33 19.24
CA TRP A 144 3.72 -1.83 20.44
C TRP A 144 3.97 -0.33 20.35
N PHE A 145 3.91 0.36 21.49
CA PHE A 145 4.43 1.70 21.68
C PHE A 145 5.67 1.64 22.56
N PHE A 146 6.75 2.27 22.10
CA PHE A 146 8.01 2.40 22.83
C PHE A 146 8.39 3.87 22.95
N LYS A 147 8.88 4.27 24.13
CA LYS A 147 9.35 5.64 24.35
C LYS A 147 10.50 5.66 25.34
N ASP A 148 11.46 6.54 25.07
CA ASP A 148 12.51 6.93 26.00
C ASP A 148 12.08 8.22 26.71
N THR A 149 11.83 8.14 28.01
CA THR A 149 11.47 9.27 28.86
C THR A 149 12.66 9.85 29.63
N LYS A 150 13.82 9.19 29.56
CA LYS A 150 15.04 9.53 30.30
C LYS A 150 16.09 10.22 29.43
N GLY A 151 15.98 10.09 28.11
CA GLY A 151 16.93 10.64 27.14
C GLY A 151 18.24 9.87 27.06
N ASP A 152 18.26 8.59 27.43
CA ASP A 152 19.46 7.74 27.38
C ASP A 152 19.54 6.89 26.10
N GLY A 153 18.61 7.08 25.16
CA GLY A 153 18.54 6.37 23.89
C GLY A 153 17.94 4.98 24.01
N LYS A 154 17.29 4.65 25.13
CA LYS A 154 16.63 3.35 25.35
C LYS A 154 15.18 3.54 25.79
N ALA A 155 14.29 2.73 25.22
CA ALA A 155 12.89 2.73 25.61
C ALA A 155 12.74 2.19 27.04
N ASP A 156 12.23 3.03 27.94
CA ASP A 156 11.80 2.63 29.27
C ASP A 156 10.28 2.43 29.36
N VAL A 157 9.53 2.96 28.38
CA VAL A 157 8.12 2.65 28.16
C VAL A 157 7.98 1.55 27.10
N ARG A 158 7.21 0.51 27.42
CA ARG A 158 6.80 -0.56 26.49
C ARG A 158 5.33 -0.87 26.74
N GLU A 159 4.48 -0.52 25.79
CA GLU A 159 3.03 -0.70 25.91
C GLU A 159 2.47 -1.39 24.68
N LYS A 160 1.44 -2.22 24.87
CA LYS A 160 0.67 -2.77 23.76
C LYS A 160 -0.46 -1.81 23.43
N VAL A 161 -0.55 -1.39 22.18
CA VAL A 161 -1.59 -0.48 21.69
C VAL A 161 -2.72 -1.29 21.08
N LEU A 162 -2.41 -2.12 20.08
CA LEU A 162 -3.36 -3.05 19.46
C LEU A 162 -2.90 -4.48 19.64
N THR A 163 -3.86 -5.41 19.60
CA THR A 163 -3.61 -6.86 19.64
C THR A 163 -4.65 -7.59 18.79
N GLY A 164 -4.36 -8.85 18.45
CA GLY A 164 -5.28 -9.76 17.77
C GLY A 164 -4.97 -10.03 16.31
N PHE A 165 -3.86 -9.50 15.78
CA PHE A 165 -3.42 -9.79 14.41
C PHE A 165 -2.96 -11.24 14.26
N ALA A 166 -3.11 -11.80 13.05
CA ALA A 166 -2.67 -13.16 12.76
C ALA A 166 -1.14 -13.27 12.69
N PHE A 167 -0.61 -14.39 13.20
CA PHE A 167 0.79 -14.80 13.12
C PHE A 167 0.88 -16.13 12.34
N THR A 168 0.51 -16.08 11.04
CA THR A 168 0.46 -17.27 10.17
C THR A 168 1.47 -17.31 9.04
N ASN A 169 1.79 -16.17 8.43
CA ASN A 169 2.80 -16.10 7.38
C ASN A 169 3.60 -14.82 7.59
N PRO A 170 4.91 -14.90 7.90
CA PRO A 170 5.73 -13.73 8.22
C PRO A 170 5.82 -12.71 7.09
N GLN A 171 5.53 -13.08 5.84
CA GLN A 171 5.48 -12.15 4.71
C GLN A 171 4.19 -11.31 4.69
N HIS A 172 3.15 -11.70 5.44
CA HIS A 172 1.77 -11.15 5.34
C HIS A 172 1.24 -10.62 6.70
N MET A 173 2.09 -10.64 7.73
CA MET A 173 1.77 -10.13 9.06
C MET A 173 1.51 -8.63 9.03
N VAL A 174 0.91 -8.10 10.09
CA VAL A 174 0.68 -6.65 10.21
C VAL A 174 2.01 -5.89 10.07
N ASN A 175 2.05 -4.88 9.20
CA ASN A 175 3.26 -4.16 8.86
C ASN A 175 3.01 -2.71 8.46
N GLY A 176 4.11 -2.00 8.18
CA GLY A 176 4.13 -0.70 7.51
C GLY A 176 3.20 0.36 8.12
N PRO A 177 3.29 0.70 9.41
CA PRO A 177 2.48 1.77 10.00
C PRO A 177 2.72 3.10 9.28
N VAL A 178 1.65 3.77 8.81
CA VAL A 178 1.75 5.07 8.12
C VAL A 178 0.74 6.06 8.69
N TYR A 179 1.20 7.27 9.01
CA TYR A 179 0.34 8.38 9.40
C TYR A 179 -0.33 8.97 8.15
N GLY A 180 -1.64 8.74 8.02
CA GLY A 180 -2.46 9.22 6.91
C GLY A 180 -2.70 10.72 6.98
N PRO A 181 -3.01 11.37 5.84
CA PRO A 181 -3.32 12.79 5.79
C PRO A 181 -4.57 13.16 6.59
N ASP A 182 -5.44 12.20 6.89
CA ASP A 182 -6.66 12.34 7.68
C ASP A 182 -6.45 12.14 9.19
N ASN A 183 -5.21 12.17 9.66
CA ASN A 183 -4.82 11.96 11.06
C ASN A 183 -5.15 10.56 11.62
N TRP A 184 -5.33 9.56 10.76
CA TRP A 184 -5.41 8.16 11.15
C TRP A 184 -4.07 7.45 10.92
N ILE A 185 -3.78 6.44 11.73
CA ILE A 185 -2.63 5.55 11.50
C ILE A 185 -3.14 4.31 10.78
N TYR A 186 -2.57 4.02 9.62
CA TYR A 186 -2.93 2.90 8.76
C TYR A 186 -1.95 1.76 8.98
N LEU A 187 -2.45 0.52 8.97
CA LEU A 187 -1.68 -0.72 9.12
C LEU A 187 -2.01 -1.66 7.95
N ALA A 188 -0.96 -2.06 7.23
CA ALA A 188 -1.07 -3.03 6.14
C ALA A 188 -1.25 -4.43 6.73
N HIS A 189 -2.27 -5.16 6.28
CA HIS A 189 -2.52 -6.54 6.71
C HIS A 189 -3.36 -7.32 5.68
N GLN A 190 -2.99 -8.58 5.40
CA GLN A 190 -3.80 -9.47 4.57
C GLN A 190 -4.80 -10.31 5.38
N GLY A 191 -4.61 -10.46 6.68
CA GLY A 191 -5.36 -11.41 7.49
C GLY A 191 -4.70 -12.79 7.55
N PRO A 192 -5.35 -13.77 8.20
CA PRO A 192 -4.79 -15.10 8.44
C PRO A 192 -4.74 -15.96 7.17
N ILE A 193 -3.56 -16.49 6.87
CA ILE A 193 -3.34 -17.49 5.80
C ILE A 193 -3.20 -18.88 6.40
N HIS A 194 -3.62 -19.89 5.66
CA HIS A 194 -3.37 -21.27 6.08
C HIS A 194 -1.94 -21.68 5.74
N THR A 195 -1.12 -21.81 6.77
CA THR A 195 0.24 -22.35 6.70
C THR A 195 0.19 -23.86 6.52
N VAL A 196 0.99 -24.39 5.60
CA VAL A 196 0.99 -25.82 5.28
C VAL A 196 2.09 -26.55 6.03
N ILE A 197 3.34 -26.09 5.92
CA ILE A 197 4.52 -26.81 6.42
C ILE A 197 4.87 -26.35 7.84
N PHE A 198 4.84 -25.05 8.08
CA PHE A 198 5.31 -24.45 9.33
C PHE A 198 4.16 -24.08 10.29
N GLN A 199 3.19 -24.99 10.43
CA GLN A 199 1.98 -24.77 11.26
C GLN A 199 2.28 -24.57 12.74
N GLU A 200 3.30 -25.23 13.29
CA GLU A 200 3.67 -25.09 14.71
C GLU A 200 4.16 -23.66 15.03
N PRO A 201 5.14 -23.09 14.32
CA PRO A 201 5.57 -21.71 14.56
C PRO A 201 4.60 -20.65 14.01
N PHE A 202 3.79 -20.96 12.98
CA PHE A 202 2.93 -19.98 12.33
C PHE A 202 1.49 -20.47 12.12
N GLY A 203 0.87 -21.00 13.17
CA GLY A 203 -0.52 -21.49 13.14
C GLY A 203 -1.55 -20.52 13.73
N ASP A 204 -1.11 -19.41 14.32
CA ASP A 204 -1.98 -18.49 15.05
C ASP A 204 -2.76 -17.58 14.09
N ARG A 205 -4.05 -17.88 13.91
CA ARG A 205 -4.96 -17.12 13.04
C ARG A 205 -5.38 -15.77 13.62
N GLY A 206 -4.92 -15.42 14.82
CA GLY A 206 -5.28 -14.19 15.52
C GLY A 206 -6.63 -14.29 16.22
N SER A 207 -7.15 -13.13 16.61
CA SER A 207 -8.45 -12.99 17.29
C SER A 207 -9.16 -11.71 16.81
N ASP A 208 -10.15 -11.23 17.56
CA ASP A 208 -10.74 -9.92 17.27
C ASP A 208 -9.67 -8.83 17.47
N ILE A 209 -9.41 -8.03 16.44
CA ILE A 209 -8.47 -6.90 16.51
C ILE A 209 -9.07 -5.81 17.39
N ARG A 210 -8.32 -5.37 18.39
CA ARG A 210 -8.79 -4.41 19.39
C ARG A 210 -7.64 -3.67 20.07
N PHE A 211 -7.96 -2.58 20.76
CA PHE A 211 -7.02 -2.00 21.71
C PHE A 211 -6.72 -2.98 22.86
N ALA A 212 -5.46 -3.03 23.26
CA ALA A 212 -4.98 -3.98 24.26
C ALA A 212 -5.59 -3.70 25.65
N ASP A 213 -5.82 -2.42 25.97
CA ASP A 213 -6.49 -1.95 27.19
C ASP A 213 -7.99 -2.32 27.26
N GLY A 214 -8.58 -2.73 26.14
CA GLY A 214 -9.97 -3.14 26.01
C GLY A 214 -10.95 -2.01 25.70
N ASN A 215 -10.48 -0.78 25.52
CA ASN A 215 -11.29 0.38 25.15
C ASN A 215 -11.56 0.42 23.63
N GLY A 216 -12.60 1.13 23.20
CA GLY A 216 -12.94 1.28 21.78
C GLY A 216 -13.63 0.07 21.14
N PRO A 217 -13.83 0.10 19.80
CA PRO A 217 -14.50 -0.98 19.08
C PRO A 217 -13.57 -2.19 18.88
N ARG A 218 -14.17 -3.32 18.50
CA ARG A 218 -13.46 -4.55 18.13
C ARG A 218 -13.79 -4.92 16.69
N LEU A 219 -12.77 -5.23 15.91
CA LEU A 219 -12.95 -5.74 14.55
C LEU A 219 -12.89 -7.26 14.59
N LYS A 220 -13.87 -7.91 13.96
CA LYS A 220 -13.94 -9.38 13.96
C LYS A 220 -12.71 -9.99 13.29
N MET A 221 -12.26 -11.12 13.83
CA MET A 221 -11.14 -11.89 13.28
C MET A 221 -11.25 -12.05 11.76
N GLY A 222 -10.15 -11.77 11.05
CA GLY A 222 -10.12 -11.80 9.59
C GLY A 222 -10.36 -10.45 8.92
N ALA A 223 -10.44 -9.35 9.68
CA ALA A 223 -10.33 -8.01 9.10
C ALA A 223 -9.00 -7.89 8.33
N PHE A 224 -9.08 -7.26 7.16
CA PHE A 224 -7.96 -6.90 6.31
C PHE A 224 -7.13 -5.77 6.93
N SER A 225 -6.49 -4.90 6.14
CA SER A 225 -5.81 -3.72 6.65
C SER A 225 -6.73 -2.91 7.56
N VAL A 226 -6.17 -2.25 8.56
CA VAL A 226 -6.94 -1.47 9.55
C VAL A 226 -6.38 -0.07 9.67
N ARG A 227 -7.20 0.86 10.16
CA ARG A 227 -6.75 2.17 10.59
C ARG A 227 -7.25 2.49 12.00
N PHE A 228 -6.47 3.23 12.76
CA PHE A 228 -6.81 3.58 14.14
C PHE A 228 -6.31 4.97 14.55
N ARG A 229 -6.94 5.53 15.57
CA ARG A 229 -6.50 6.73 16.27
C ARG A 229 -6.26 6.35 17.74
N PRO A 230 -4.99 6.27 18.20
CA PRO A 230 -4.68 5.83 19.55
C PRO A 230 -5.34 6.70 20.63
N ASP A 231 -5.36 8.02 20.44
CA ASP A 231 -5.80 8.99 21.45
C ASP A 231 -7.30 8.99 21.71
N THR A 232 -8.10 8.57 20.72
CA THR A 232 -9.58 8.55 20.79
C THR A 232 -10.16 7.14 20.81
N HIS A 233 -9.29 6.12 20.89
CA HIS A 233 -9.67 4.69 20.81
C HIS A 233 -10.56 4.36 19.62
N GLN A 234 -10.38 5.04 18.49
CA GLN A 234 -11.10 4.74 17.27
C GLN A 234 -10.34 3.69 16.47
N LEU A 235 -11.04 2.69 15.94
CA LEU A 235 -10.48 1.59 15.16
C LEU A 235 -11.48 1.19 14.08
N GLU A 236 -11.02 1.13 12.83
CA GLU A 236 -11.81 0.78 11.66
C GLU A 236 -11.07 -0.21 10.75
N ALA A 237 -11.81 -1.11 10.12
CA ALA A 237 -11.30 -1.88 9.00
C ALA A 237 -11.23 -1.00 7.75
N LEU A 238 -10.19 -1.19 6.94
CA LEU A 238 -10.16 -0.75 5.56
C LEU A 238 -10.95 -1.73 4.69
N SER A 239 -11.31 -1.33 3.48
CA SER A 239 -11.94 -2.26 2.52
C SER A 239 -10.89 -3.10 1.81
N GLY A 240 -9.67 -2.55 1.68
CA GLY A 240 -8.53 -3.22 1.07
C GLY A 240 -7.60 -3.93 2.04
N TRP A 241 -6.69 -4.73 1.47
CA TRP A 241 -5.61 -5.43 2.16
C TRP A 241 -4.28 -5.25 1.44
N SER A 242 -3.18 -5.52 2.14
CA SER A 242 -1.83 -5.58 1.57
C SER A 242 -0.99 -6.68 2.21
N GLN A 243 0.02 -7.17 1.49
CA GLN A 243 1.00 -8.11 2.03
C GLN A 243 2.11 -7.39 2.79
N TYR A 244 2.87 -6.51 2.12
CA TYR A 244 3.98 -5.79 2.76
C TYR A 244 4.18 -4.41 2.16
N GLY A 245 3.70 -3.37 2.85
CA GLY A 245 3.83 -1.97 2.44
C GLY A 245 2.55 -1.31 1.93
N GLN A 246 2.47 0.00 2.07
CA GLN A 246 1.34 0.83 1.65
C GLN A 246 1.78 2.28 1.47
N ALA A 247 1.04 3.05 0.68
CA ALA A 247 1.32 4.45 0.43
C ALA A 247 0.04 5.28 0.23
N PHE A 248 0.22 6.60 0.25
CA PHE A 248 -0.80 7.56 -0.12
C PHE A 248 -0.29 8.46 -1.23
N ASP A 249 -1.16 8.75 -2.20
CA ASP A 249 -0.86 9.83 -3.13
C ASP A 249 -0.92 11.21 -2.44
N GLU A 250 -0.64 12.27 -3.20
CA GLU A 250 -0.64 13.63 -2.68
C GLU A 250 -2.03 14.12 -2.22
N TRP A 251 -3.10 13.42 -2.59
CA TRP A 251 -4.49 13.76 -2.26
C TRP A 251 -5.10 12.83 -1.21
N GLY A 252 -4.33 11.87 -0.68
CA GLY A 252 -4.75 10.95 0.37
C GLY A 252 -5.49 9.71 -0.12
N ARG A 253 -5.35 9.32 -1.39
CA ARG A 253 -5.84 8.04 -1.90
C ARG A 253 -4.89 6.92 -1.50
N HIS A 254 -5.43 5.79 -1.09
CA HIS A 254 -4.67 4.73 -0.43
C HIS A 254 -4.28 3.61 -1.39
N PHE A 255 -3.01 3.21 -1.35
CA PHE A 255 -2.44 2.18 -2.21
C PHE A 255 -1.73 1.09 -1.42
N THR A 256 -1.84 -0.11 -1.94
CA THR A 256 -1.37 -1.37 -1.33
C THR A 256 -0.58 -2.17 -2.36
N VAL A 257 0.21 -3.13 -1.91
CA VAL A 257 0.92 -4.08 -2.79
C VAL A 257 0.67 -5.54 -2.42
N THR A 258 0.90 -6.41 -3.39
CA THR A 258 1.03 -7.87 -3.22
C THR A 258 2.27 -8.35 -3.95
N ASN A 259 2.78 -9.52 -3.59
CA ASN A 259 3.99 -10.13 -4.15
C ASN A 259 3.99 -10.15 -5.69
N ASP A 260 2.80 -10.25 -6.30
CA ASP A 260 2.55 -10.32 -7.74
C ASP A 260 1.93 -9.05 -8.35
N SER A 261 1.70 -7.98 -7.56
CA SER A 261 1.16 -6.69 -8.04
C SER A 261 1.89 -5.51 -7.39
N ASN A 262 2.52 -4.70 -8.23
CA ASN A 262 3.32 -3.51 -7.90
C ASN A 262 2.48 -2.24 -7.64
N GLY A 263 1.15 -2.37 -7.50
CA GLY A 263 0.32 -1.28 -6.98
C GLY A 263 -1.18 -1.47 -7.19
N ARG A 264 -1.92 -1.40 -6.08
CA ARG A 264 -3.36 -1.54 -6.01
C ARG A 264 -4.00 -0.36 -5.32
N HIS A 265 -5.01 0.24 -5.94
CA HIS A 265 -5.76 1.35 -5.36
C HIS A 265 -6.94 0.81 -4.54
N GLU A 266 -7.05 1.18 -3.26
CA GLU A 266 -8.30 1.02 -2.50
C GLU A 266 -9.31 2.07 -2.97
N VAL A 267 -10.02 1.76 -4.06
CA VAL A 267 -10.86 2.74 -4.76
C VAL A 267 -12.06 3.17 -3.90
N LEU A 268 -12.66 2.24 -3.16
CA LEU A 268 -13.82 2.51 -2.32
C LEU A 268 -13.56 2.14 -0.85
N ALA A 269 -13.44 3.16 0.02
CA ALA A 269 -13.24 2.96 1.45
C ALA A 269 -14.39 2.19 2.14
N ALA A 270 -14.05 1.40 3.17
CA ALA A 270 -15.01 0.55 3.88
C ALA A 270 -16.25 1.28 4.41
N ARG A 271 -16.13 2.56 4.80
CA ARG A 271 -17.26 3.35 5.31
C ARG A 271 -18.41 3.48 4.31
N TYR A 272 -18.13 3.50 3.01
CA TYR A 272 -19.16 3.54 1.97
C TYR A 272 -19.79 2.17 1.74
N LEU A 273 -19.00 1.09 1.82
CA LEU A 273 -19.53 -0.28 1.72
C LEU A 273 -20.46 -0.61 2.88
N ARG A 274 -20.17 -0.15 4.11
CA ARG A 274 -21.05 -0.35 5.28
C ARG A 274 -22.46 0.22 5.09
N ARG A 275 -22.64 1.20 4.19
CA ARG A 275 -23.93 1.82 3.89
C ARG A 275 -24.80 0.95 2.98
N ASN A 276 -24.20 0.07 2.18
CA ASN A 276 -24.91 -0.92 1.37
C ASN A 276 -24.32 -2.33 1.60
N PRO A 277 -24.84 -3.09 2.58
CA PRO A 277 -24.42 -4.47 2.81
C PRO A 277 -24.88 -5.45 1.71
N ASP A 278 -25.81 -5.04 0.84
CA ASP A 278 -26.36 -5.85 -0.24
C ASP A 278 -25.58 -5.67 -1.57
N LEU A 279 -24.54 -4.83 -1.58
CA LEU A 279 -23.68 -4.60 -2.74
C LEU A 279 -22.71 -5.78 -2.94
N LEU A 280 -22.96 -6.57 -3.99
CA LEU A 280 -22.08 -7.66 -4.38
C LEU A 280 -20.86 -7.14 -5.14
N LEU A 281 -19.78 -6.85 -4.40
CA LEU A 281 -18.49 -6.43 -4.93
C LEU A 281 -17.43 -7.51 -4.69
N GLU A 282 -16.74 -7.93 -5.75
CA GLU A 282 -15.66 -8.92 -5.66
C GLU A 282 -14.45 -8.38 -4.91
N SER A 283 -14.01 -7.18 -5.28
CA SER A 283 -12.89 -6.48 -4.65
C SER A 283 -13.17 -4.97 -4.68
N PRO A 284 -12.93 -4.26 -3.55
CA PRO A 284 -12.92 -2.79 -3.51
C PRO A 284 -11.56 -2.21 -3.94
N GLN A 285 -10.61 -3.06 -4.31
CA GLN A 285 -9.29 -2.69 -4.82
C GLN A 285 -9.17 -2.98 -6.32
N GLU A 286 -8.54 -2.06 -7.04
CA GLU A 286 -8.17 -2.22 -8.46
C GLU A 286 -6.64 -2.35 -8.58
N ASP A 287 -6.17 -3.35 -9.31
CA ASP A 287 -4.79 -3.38 -9.80
C ASP A 287 -4.58 -2.25 -10.80
N VAL A 288 -3.69 -1.31 -10.47
CA VAL A 288 -3.33 -0.20 -11.37
C VAL A 288 -2.36 -0.67 -12.45
N SER A 289 -1.53 -1.63 -12.08
CA SER A 289 -0.54 -2.25 -12.92
C SER A 289 -0.96 -3.65 -13.33
N THR A 290 -0.74 -3.97 -14.60
CA THR A 290 -1.22 -5.19 -15.23
C THR A 290 -0.14 -6.27 -15.30
N ALA A 291 -0.49 -7.47 -15.74
CA ALA A 291 0.48 -8.55 -15.95
C ALA A 291 1.64 -8.16 -16.89
N ASP A 292 1.42 -7.26 -17.84
CA ASP A 292 2.48 -6.73 -18.70
C ASP A 292 3.43 -5.80 -17.95
N ASN A 293 2.93 -5.02 -16.98
CA ASN A 293 3.76 -4.21 -16.09
C ASN A 293 4.63 -5.09 -15.20
N ASN A 294 4.08 -6.22 -14.73
CA ASN A 294 4.72 -7.12 -13.77
C ASN A 294 5.85 -7.98 -14.36
N LYS A 295 6.19 -7.84 -15.64
CA LYS A 295 7.42 -8.42 -16.20
C LYS A 295 8.62 -7.74 -15.57
N VAL A 296 9.71 -8.45 -15.29
CA VAL A 296 10.92 -7.84 -14.70
C VAL A 296 12.19 -8.25 -15.44
N PHE A 297 13.21 -7.39 -15.40
CA PHE A 297 14.45 -7.53 -16.15
C PHE A 297 15.68 -7.62 -15.24
N PRO A 298 15.89 -8.76 -14.54
CA PRO A 298 17.04 -8.94 -13.65
C PRO A 298 18.37 -8.95 -14.40
N VAL A 299 19.38 -8.33 -13.80
CA VAL A 299 20.78 -8.34 -14.27
C VAL A 299 21.69 -9.20 -13.37
N THR A 300 21.12 -9.86 -12.37
CA THR A 300 21.83 -10.65 -11.36
C THR A 300 22.72 -11.73 -11.98
N HIS A 301 23.97 -11.81 -11.54
CA HIS A 301 24.86 -12.91 -11.90
C HIS A 301 24.57 -14.13 -11.03
N SER A 302 24.31 -15.28 -11.66
CA SER A 302 23.99 -16.54 -10.97
C SER A 302 22.86 -16.36 -9.93
N PRO A 303 21.66 -15.94 -10.37
CA PRO A 303 20.56 -15.65 -9.46
C PRO A 303 20.22 -16.89 -8.64
N ARG A 304 20.00 -16.68 -7.34
CA ARG A 304 19.29 -17.64 -6.49
C ARG A 304 17.84 -17.20 -6.41
N PHE A 305 17.05 -17.91 -7.19
CA PHE A 305 15.62 -17.80 -7.25
C PHE A 305 15.07 -19.16 -6.83
N GLU A 306 14.54 -19.22 -5.62
CA GLU A 306 14.16 -20.49 -4.98
C GLU A 306 12.64 -20.69 -4.97
N ILE A 307 11.87 -19.69 -5.42
CA ILE A 307 10.43 -19.78 -5.65
C ILE A 307 10.14 -20.61 -6.91
N LEU A 308 9.02 -21.34 -6.90
CA LEU A 308 8.61 -22.28 -7.95
C LEU A 308 8.03 -21.62 -9.22
N THR A 309 8.20 -20.31 -9.40
CA THR A 309 7.71 -19.55 -10.57
C THR A 309 8.83 -19.30 -11.58
N ASP A 310 8.50 -18.83 -12.77
CA ASP A 310 9.49 -18.44 -13.77
C ASP A 310 10.18 -17.12 -13.39
N VAL A 311 11.48 -17.01 -13.72
CA VAL A 311 12.24 -15.76 -13.60
C VAL A 311 11.72 -14.75 -14.62
N GLY A 312 11.64 -13.48 -14.24
CA GLY A 312 11.25 -12.39 -15.14
C GLY A 312 9.79 -11.95 -15.00
N THR A 313 9.14 -12.36 -13.92
CA THR A 313 7.86 -11.78 -13.44
C THR A 313 8.02 -11.41 -11.97
N LEU A 314 7.34 -10.35 -11.53
CA LEU A 314 7.28 -9.88 -10.16
C LEU A 314 6.77 -11.01 -9.23
N THR A 315 7.49 -11.29 -8.15
CA THR A 315 7.16 -12.39 -7.22
C THR A 315 7.41 -12.06 -5.76
N SER A 316 7.98 -10.90 -5.46
CA SER A 316 8.30 -10.45 -4.12
C SER A 316 8.20 -8.94 -4.04
N SER A 317 7.16 -8.38 -4.67
CA SER A 317 6.85 -6.97 -4.54
C SER A 317 6.56 -6.65 -3.08
N CYS A 318 7.35 -5.75 -2.54
CA CYS A 318 7.22 -5.26 -1.19
C CYS A 318 7.58 -3.79 -1.16
N SER A 319 6.98 -3.06 -0.22
CA SER A 319 7.05 -1.61 -0.14
C SER A 319 6.49 -0.92 -1.38
N ILE A 320 5.97 0.28 -1.19
CA ILE A 320 5.57 1.15 -2.30
C ILE A 320 5.84 2.59 -1.91
N THR A 321 6.45 3.33 -2.82
CA THR A 321 6.50 4.80 -2.75
C THR A 321 5.73 5.35 -3.93
N LEU A 322 4.60 6.01 -3.67
CA LEU A 322 3.74 6.54 -4.71
C LEU A 322 2.98 7.80 -4.27
N PRO A 323 2.94 8.83 -5.14
CA PRO A 323 4.02 9.13 -6.07
C PRO A 323 5.26 9.51 -5.27
N TYR A 324 6.39 9.76 -5.95
CA TYR A 324 7.49 10.41 -5.28
C TYR A 324 7.09 11.83 -4.86
N LEU A 325 7.09 12.08 -3.55
CA LEU A 325 6.70 13.34 -2.92
C LEU A 325 7.86 13.99 -2.12
N GLY A 326 9.11 13.69 -2.46
CA GLY A 326 10.29 14.26 -1.79
C GLY A 326 10.74 15.62 -2.33
N GLY A 327 10.17 16.07 -3.45
CA GLY A 327 10.37 17.43 -3.97
C GLY A 327 11.68 17.68 -4.73
N VAL A 328 12.64 16.74 -4.75
CA VAL A 328 13.95 16.95 -5.39
C VAL A 328 14.17 16.12 -6.65
N PHE A 329 13.47 14.99 -6.83
CA PHE A 329 13.49 14.25 -8.11
C PHE A 329 12.83 15.07 -9.22
N PRO A 330 13.12 14.77 -10.50
CA PRO A 330 12.50 15.44 -11.64
C PRO A 330 10.97 15.46 -11.55
N PRO A 331 10.28 16.50 -12.05
CA PRO A 331 8.83 16.60 -11.97
C PRO A 331 8.06 15.40 -12.55
N SER A 332 8.65 14.64 -13.48
CA SER A 332 8.09 13.39 -14.01
C SER A 332 7.86 12.32 -12.94
N PHE A 333 8.64 12.32 -11.85
CA PHE A 333 8.52 11.36 -10.76
C PHE A 333 7.29 11.59 -9.85
N ARG A 334 6.58 12.72 -10.01
CA ARG A 334 5.31 12.97 -9.32
C ARG A 334 4.18 12.02 -9.76
N ARG A 335 4.43 11.14 -10.72
CA ARG A 335 3.52 10.08 -11.16
C ARG A 335 4.19 8.71 -11.18
N VAL A 336 5.34 8.56 -10.53
CA VAL A 336 6.07 7.30 -10.50
C VAL A 336 5.78 6.56 -9.20
N ALA A 337 5.29 5.34 -9.33
CA ALA A 337 5.27 4.36 -8.24
C ALA A 337 6.52 3.51 -8.33
N CYS A 338 7.19 3.28 -7.21
CA CYS A 338 8.30 2.34 -7.13
C CYS A 338 8.03 1.30 -6.05
N VAL A 339 8.39 0.06 -6.33
CA VAL A 339 8.31 -1.08 -5.41
C VAL A 339 9.65 -1.80 -5.34
N ALA A 340 9.98 -2.34 -4.18
CA ALA A 340 11.11 -3.24 -4.07
C ALA A 340 10.70 -4.63 -4.56
N GLU A 341 11.58 -5.28 -5.31
CA GLU A 341 11.39 -6.66 -5.78
C GLU A 341 12.60 -7.46 -5.33
N SER A 342 12.49 -8.02 -4.11
CA SER A 342 13.64 -8.56 -3.39
C SER A 342 14.20 -9.83 -4.01
N ALA A 343 13.33 -10.70 -4.56
CA ALA A 343 13.74 -11.99 -5.12
C ALA A 343 14.62 -11.82 -6.37
N HIS A 344 14.39 -10.76 -7.13
CA HIS A 344 15.15 -10.43 -8.34
C HIS A 344 16.23 -9.35 -8.14
N ASN A 345 16.49 -8.90 -6.91
CA ASN A 345 17.57 -7.96 -6.58
C ASN A 345 17.41 -6.57 -7.25
N MET A 346 16.20 -6.00 -7.21
CA MET A 346 15.88 -4.78 -7.98
C MET A 346 14.81 -3.90 -7.32
N VAL A 347 14.67 -2.67 -7.82
CA VAL A 347 13.52 -1.79 -7.61
C VAL A 347 12.86 -1.55 -8.96
N HIS A 348 11.59 -1.89 -9.03
CA HIS A 348 10.76 -1.75 -10.21
C HIS A 348 9.90 -0.49 -10.09
N CYS A 349 9.73 0.26 -11.19
CA CYS A 349 8.92 1.48 -11.18
C CYS A 349 8.01 1.60 -12.41
N ASP A 350 6.80 2.09 -12.16
CA ASP A 350 5.77 2.39 -13.15
C ASP A 350 5.43 3.89 -13.16
N VAL A 351 5.08 4.43 -14.32
CA VAL A 351 4.47 5.76 -14.50
C VAL A 351 2.96 5.61 -14.57
N TRP A 352 2.26 6.28 -13.66
CA TRP A 352 0.82 6.19 -13.51
C TRP A 352 0.11 7.36 -14.19
N SER A 353 -1.02 7.07 -14.82
CA SER A 353 -1.87 8.03 -15.51
C SER A 353 -3.29 7.97 -14.96
N ASP A 354 -3.99 9.10 -14.99
CA ASP A 354 -5.38 9.17 -14.53
C ASP A 354 -6.29 8.35 -15.46
N ALA A 355 -7.12 7.48 -14.89
CA ALA A 355 -8.10 6.67 -15.61
C ALA A 355 -9.41 6.58 -14.81
N GLY A 356 -10.35 7.48 -15.13
CA GLY A 356 -11.63 7.56 -14.40
C GLY A 356 -11.42 7.81 -12.90
N ALA A 357 -12.09 7.03 -12.06
CA ALA A 357 -11.93 7.06 -10.61
C ALA A 357 -10.58 6.53 -10.09
N THR A 358 -9.79 5.88 -10.95
CA THR A 358 -8.53 5.22 -10.57
C THR A 358 -7.38 5.63 -11.51
N TYR A 359 -6.39 4.75 -11.69
CA TYR A 359 -5.18 4.95 -12.46
C TYR A 359 -4.94 3.78 -13.39
N THR A 360 -4.11 4.01 -14.40
CA THR A 360 -3.44 2.97 -15.18
C THR A 360 -1.94 3.17 -15.12
N ALA A 361 -1.17 2.09 -15.18
CA ALA A 361 0.28 2.14 -15.19
C ALA A 361 0.88 1.75 -16.54
N ARG A 362 2.03 2.33 -16.83
CA ARG A 362 2.99 1.82 -17.82
C ARG A 362 4.37 1.78 -17.18
N ARG A 363 5.25 0.92 -17.67
CA ARG A 363 6.63 0.88 -17.20
C ARG A 363 7.31 2.24 -17.32
N LEU A 364 8.16 2.57 -16.35
CA LEU A 364 9.04 3.73 -16.45
C LEU A 364 10.02 3.56 -17.62
N GLU A 365 10.73 2.42 -17.61
CA GLU A 365 11.69 2.04 -18.66
C GLU A 365 11.34 0.67 -19.25
N GLU A 366 11.38 0.59 -20.59
CA GLU A 366 11.13 -0.65 -21.32
C GLU A 366 12.37 -1.54 -21.31
N GLY A 367 12.23 -2.78 -20.84
CA GLY A 367 13.34 -3.75 -20.83
C GLY A 367 14.42 -3.51 -19.77
N ALA A 368 14.18 -2.60 -18.83
CA ALA A 368 15.10 -2.27 -17.74
C ALA A 368 14.34 -1.96 -16.44
N GLU A 369 15.09 -1.86 -15.34
CA GLU A 369 14.57 -1.55 -14.01
C GLU A 369 15.23 -0.28 -13.45
N PHE A 370 14.53 0.44 -12.58
CA PHE A 370 15.00 1.70 -12.01
C PHE A 370 16.26 1.51 -11.18
N ILE A 371 16.32 0.43 -10.40
CA ILE A 371 17.53 -0.03 -9.72
C ILE A 371 17.66 -1.53 -9.94
N ALA A 372 18.83 -2.03 -10.31
CA ALA A 372 19.10 -3.45 -10.42
C ALA A 372 20.53 -3.77 -10.02
N SER A 373 20.75 -4.88 -9.32
CA SER A 373 22.09 -5.30 -8.90
C SER A 373 22.54 -6.57 -9.60
N THR A 374 23.84 -6.64 -9.92
CA THR A 374 24.49 -7.90 -10.34
C THR A 374 24.79 -8.82 -9.15
N ASP A 375 24.66 -8.33 -7.91
CA ASP A 375 24.85 -9.09 -6.67
C ASP A 375 23.57 -9.80 -6.23
N ALA A 376 23.62 -11.13 -6.16
CA ALA A 376 22.50 -11.96 -5.70
C ALA A 376 22.14 -11.78 -4.21
N TRP A 377 22.99 -11.14 -3.40
CA TRP A 377 22.71 -10.84 -2.00
C TRP A 377 21.96 -9.52 -1.78
N PHE A 378 21.89 -8.64 -2.79
CA PHE A 378 21.18 -7.37 -2.69
C PHE A 378 19.66 -7.63 -2.63
N ARG A 379 19.03 -7.43 -1.47
CA ARG A 379 17.61 -7.72 -1.22
C ARG A 379 16.92 -6.44 -0.77
N PRO A 380 16.53 -5.55 -1.71
CA PRO A 380 15.76 -4.37 -1.35
C PRO A 380 14.41 -4.79 -0.77
N VAL A 381 14.01 -4.23 0.36
CA VAL A 381 12.78 -4.62 1.08
C VAL A 381 11.88 -3.43 1.43
N ASN A 382 12.42 -2.22 1.51
CA ASN A 382 11.63 -1.06 1.90
C ASN A 382 12.22 0.26 1.41
N MET A 383 11.37 1.28 1.25
CA MET A 383 11.77 2.59 0.75
C MET A 383 11.08 3.75 1.48
N TYR A 384 11.82 4.82 1.74
CA TYR A 384 11.34 6.00 2.45
C TYR A 384 11.82 7.29 1.79
N ILE A 385 10.98 8.32 1.80
CA ILE A 385 11.39 9.67 1.40
C ILE A 385 11.99 10.35 2.63
N GLY A 386 13.27 10.71 2.55
CA GLY A 386 13.97 11.37 3.64
C GLY A 386 13.67 12.87 3.76
N PRO A 387 14.10 13.51 4.86
CA PRO A 387 13.94 14.94 5.11
C PRO A 387 14.67 15.83 4.08
N ASP A 388 15.74 15.34 3.46
CA ASP A 388 16.43 15.97 2.34
C ASP A 388 15.74 15.76 0.98
N GLY A 389 14.71 14.91 0.94
CA GLY A 389 13.96 14.53 -0.25
C GLY A 389 14.54 13.35 -1.01
N ALA A 390 15.69 12.79 -0.62
CA ALA A 390 16.21 11.59 -1.29
C ALA A 390 15.31 10.36 -1.04
N LEU A 391 15.40 9.37 -1.93
CA LEU A 391 14.74 8.08 -1.72
C LEU A 391 15.72 7.14 -1.02
N TYR A 392 15.43 6.79 0.23
CA TYR A 392 16.23 5.86 1.02
C TYR A 392 15.75 4.44 0.79
N LEU A 393 16.67 3.54 0.46
CA LEU A 393 16.41 2.14 0.15
C LEU A 393 17.02 1.24 1.23
N ILE A 394 16.19 0.44 1.88
CA ILE A 394 16.61 -0.59 2.82
C ILE A 394 16.92 -1.87 2.05
N ASP A 395 18.15 -2.35 2.20
CA ASP A 395 18.65 -3.61 1.69
C ASP A 395 18.88 -4.57 2.85
N TYR A 396 18.08 -5.64 2.89
CA TYR A 396 18.15 -6.68 3.92
C TYR A 396 19.44 -7.51 3.83
N TYR A 397 20.10 -7.48 2.67
CA TYR A 397 21.38 -8.12 2.33
C TYR A 397 21.51 -9.60 2.76
N ARG A 398 20.67 -10.46 2.17
CA ARG A 398 20.60 -11.89 2.48
C ARG A 398 20.89 -12.76 1.27
N ASN A 399 21.46 -13.93 1.53
CA ASN A 399 21.62 -14.97 0.50
C ASN A 399 20.26 -15.44 -0.06
N VAL A 400 19.30 -15.64 0.86
CA VAL A 400 17.95 -16.13 0.59
C VAL A 400 16.94 -15.16 1.20
N ILE A 401 15.90 -14.80 0.46
CA ILE A 401 14.83 -13.91 0.94
C ILE A 401 13.47 -14.61 0.98
N GLU A 402 13.26 -15.60 0.12
CA GLU A 402 11.98 -16.27 -0.03
C GLU A 402 11.67 -17.15 1.19
N HIS A 403 10.40 -17.24 1.55
CA HIS A 403 9.98 -18.04 2.69
C HIS A 403 10.10 -19.55 2.35
N PRO A 404 10.67 -20.39 3.25
CA PRO A 404 10.88 -21.82 3.02
C PRO A 404 9.65 -22.62 2.59
N GLU A 405 8.44 -22.18 2.94
CA GLU A 405 7.18 -22.85 2.55
C GLU A 405 6.97 -22.91 1.03
N TRP A 406 7.59 -21.99 0.28
CA TRP A 406 7.46 -21.88 -1.17
C TRP A 406 8.70 -22.36 -1.94
N MET A 407 9.62 -23.03 -1.23
CA MET A 407 10.87 -23.55 -1.77
C MET A 407 10.83 -25.08 -1.94
N ALA A 408 11.77 -25.61 -2.72
CA ALA A 408 12.06 -27.04 -2.71
C ALA A 408 12.55 -27.49 -1.32
N ALA A 409 12.12 -28.67 -0.88
CA ALA A 409 12.47 -29.21 0.45
C ALA A 409 13.98 -29.26 0.72
N ASP A 410 14.77 -29.66 -0.28
CA ASP A 410 16.22 -29.75 -0.18
C ASP A 410 16.90 -28.38 0.01
N THR A 411 16.27 -27.29 -0.44
CA THR A 411 16.81 -25.92 -0.34
C THR A 411 16.82 -25.45 1.10
N TYR A 412 15.70 -25.54 1.83
CA TYR A 412 15.63 -24.98 3.18
C TYR A 412 16.30 -25.86 4.25
N HIS A 413 16.60 -27.13 3.95
CA HIS A 413 17.41 -28.00 4.81
C HIS A 413 18.93 -27.81 4.66
N ALA A 414 19.38 -27.05 3.66
CA ALA A 414 20.80 -26.94 3.33
C ALA A 414 21.59 -25.91 4.16
N GLY A 415 20.98 -25.34 5.21
CA GLY A 415 21.67 -24.63 6.29
C GLY A 415 22.08 -23.17 6.00
N TYR A 416 21.65 -22.58 4.89
CA TYR A 416 22.01 -21.21 4.49
C TYR A 416 20.89 -20.17 4.62
N LEU A 417 19.72 -20.53 5.17
CA LEU A 417 18.57 -19.61 5.35
C LEU A 417 18.94 -18.33 6.12
N TYR A 418 19.89 -18.42 7.05
CA TYR A 418 20.31 -17.30 7.90
C TYR A 418 21.62 -16.65 7.42
N ASN A 419 22.12 -16.98 6.23
CA ASN A 419 23.31 -16.34 5.69
C ASN A 419 23.06 -14.85 5.45
N GLY A 420 23.85 -14.00 6.11
CA GLY A 420 23.70 -12.55 6.09
C GLY A 420 22.85 -11.98 7.23
N GLN A 421 22.46 -12.78 8.23
CA GLN A 421 21.68 -12.30 9.39
C GLN A 421 22.34 -11.16 10.16
N ASP A 422 23.66 -11.04 10.08
CA ASP A 422 24.49 -9.99 10.65
C ASP A 422 24.69 -8.77 9.73
N ARG A 423 24.02 -8.73 8.57
CA ARG A 423 24.18 -7.69 7.54
C ARG A 423 22.89 -6.94 7.28
N GLY A 424 23.00 -5.70 6.84
CA GLY A 424 21.87 -4.84 6.51
C GLY A 424 22.38 -3.47 6.11
N ARG A 425 21.73 -2.84 5.12
CA ARG A 425 22.24 -1.61 4.52
C ARG A 425 21.11 -0.65 4.23
N ILE A 426 21.41 0.63 4.34
CA ILE A 426 20.55 1.72 3.88
C ILE A 426 21.35 2.47 2.82
N TYR A 427 20.77 2.57 1.63
CA TYR A 427 21.29 3.40 0.56
C TYR A 427 20.43 4.65 0.40
N ARG A 428 21.01 5.68 -0.19
CA ARG A 428 20.36 6.94 -0.52
C ARG A 428 20.40 7.13 -2.04
N VAL A 429 19.25 7.23 -2.67
CA VAL A 429 19.11 7.43 -4.12
C VAL A 429 18.85 8.91 -4.36
N VAL A 430 19.71 9.53 -5.16
CA VAL A 430 19.82 10.98 -5.30
C VAL A 430 19.76 11.33 -6.79
N PRO A 431 19.02 12.38 -7.19
CA PRO A 431 19.03 12.84 -8.57
C PRO A 431 20.35 13.55 -8.88
N ASP A 432 20.84 13.40 -10.10
CA ASP A 432 22.02 14.11 -10.62
C ASP A 432 21.65 15.58 -10.90
N THR A 433 21.59 16.39 -9.84
CA THR A 433 21.33 17.83 -9.93
C THR A 433 22.59 18.66 -9.70
N GLN A 434 22.61 19.89 -10.23
CA GLN A 434 23.60 20.90 -9.85
C GLN A 434 22.89 22.04 -9.11
N PRO A 435 23.25 22.35 -7.85
CA PRO A 435 24.24 21.68 -6.99
C PRO A 435 23.79 20.27 -6.52
N SER A 436 24.74 19.48 -6.00
CA SER A 436 24.47 18.18 -5.38
C SER A 436 23.51 18.32 -4.20
N LEU A 437 22.64 17.34 -4.01
CA LEU A 437 21.67 17.33 -2.92
C LEU A 437 22.39 17.17 -1.55
N PRO A 438 22.29 18.15 -0.63
CA PRO A 438 22.98 18.07 0.65
C PRO A 438 22.41 16.94 1.53
N LEU A 439 23.26 16.44 2.43
CA LEU A 439 22.84 15.49 3.46
C LEU A 439 21.89 16.16 4.47
N PRO A 440 20.96 15.40 5.07
CA PRO A 440 20.04 15.91 6.08
C PRO A 440 20.77 16.21 7.39
N ARG A 441 21.02 17.49 7.66
CA ARG A 441 21.73 17.96 8.86
C ARG A 441 20.85 18.85 9.72
N HIS A 442 21.12 18.88 11.02
CA HIS A 442 20.51 19.82 11.99
C HIS A 442 18.98 19.88 11.96
N ILE A 443 18.32 18.73 11.79
CA ILE A 443 16.86 18.64 11.81
C ILE A 443 16.38 18.84 13.25
N GLN A 444 15.53 19.83 13.50
CA GLN A 444 15.03 20.17 14.84
C GLN A 444 13.55 20.58 14.82
N LEU A 445 12.75 19.91 13.97
CA LEU A 445 11.33 20.21 13.78
C LEU A 445 10.53 20.04 15.09
N GLY A 446 10.96 19.15 15.99
CA GLY A 446 10.34 19.00 17.31
C GLY A 446 10.38 20.25 18.20
N HIS A 447 11.35 21.15 17.96
CA HIS A 447 11.57 22.38 18.71
C HIS A 447 10.99 23.63 18.04
N GLU A 448 10.52 23.52 16.79
CA GLU A 448 9.89 24.62 16.07
C GLU A 448 8.59 25.07 16.76
N SER A 449 8.30 26.36 16.70
CA SER A 449 7.03 26.95 17.11
C SER A 449 5.90 26.51 16.17
N ASP A 450 4.66 26.61 16.62
CA ASP A 450 3.49 26.27 15.79
C ASP A 450 3.45 27.09 14.49
N GLY A 451 3.90 28.35 14.52
CA GLY A 451 3.96 29.17 13.32
C GLY A 451 5.02 28.74 12.31
N GLU A 452 6.11 28.11 12.77
CA GLU A 452 7.11 27.48 11.91
C GLU A 452 6.58 26.15 11.36
N LEU A 453 5.96 25.31 12.21
CA LEU A 453 5.32 24.06 11.78
C LEU A 453 4.23 24.29 10.72
N VAL A 454 3.41 25.34 10.87
CA VAL A 454 2.38 25.68 9.87
C VAL A 454 3.01 26.02 8.51
N GLN A 455 4.20 26.64 8.47
CA GLN A 455 4.89 26.89 7.20
C GLN A 455 5.33 25.59 6.51
N GLN A 456 5.75 24.59 7.30
CA GLN A 456 6.18 23.29 6.78
C GLN A 456 5.05 22.50 6.12
N LEU A 457 3.78 22.78 6.42
CA LEU A 457 2.63 22.16 5.75
C LEU A 457 2.59 22.46 4.24
N ALA A 458 3.23 23.54 3.79
CA ALA A 458 3.34 23.88 2.37
C ALA A 458 4.62 23.33 1.69
N SER A 459 5.50 22.67 2.43
CA SER A 459 6.76 22.11 1.91
C SER A 459 6.52 21.18 0.71
N PRO A 460 7.37 21.17 -0.33
CA PRO A 460 7.24 20.20 -1.41
C PRO A 460 7.57 18.77 -0.98
N ASN A 461 8.28 18.58 0.13
CA ASN A 461 8.64 17.28 0.67
C ASN A 461 7.60 16.78 1.70
N ILE A 462 7.04 15.60 1.45
CA ILE A 462 6.00 14.97 2.28
C ILE A 462 6.46 14.70 3.71
N TRP A 463 7.75 14.43 3.94
CA TRP A 463 8.26 14.19 5.28
C TRP A 463 8.02 15.41 6.18
N TRP A 464 8.33 16.62 5.69
CA TRP A 464 8.10 17.87 6.42
C TRP A 464 6.61 18.13 6.64
N ARG A 465 5.79 17.99 5.58
CA ARG A 465 4.35 18.24 5.69
C ARG A 465 3.67 17.32 6.70
N ARG A 466 3.94 16.00 6.59
CA ARG A 466 3.32 14.98 7.43
C ARG A 466 3.80 15.07 8.87
N THR A 467 5.10 15.27 9.08
CA THR A 467 5.66 15.41 10.44
C THR A 467 5.15 16.68 11.11
N ALA A 468 5.10 17.81 10.41
CA ALA A 468 4.56 19.05 10.96
C ALA A 468 3.06 18.94 11.29
N GLN A 469 2.24 18.33 10.41
CA GLN A 469 0.83 18.07 10.70
C GLN A 469 0.67 17.18 11.94
N ARG A 470 1.43 16.06 12.01
CA ARG A 470 1.40 15.16 13.17
C ARG A 470 1.73 15.92 14.46
N LEU A 471 2.80 16.71 14.47
CA LEU A 471 3.22 17.49 15.64
C LEU A 471 2.17 18.53 16.05
N LEU A 472 1.59 19.27 15.11
CA LEU A 472 0.53 20.25 15.39
C LEU A 472 -0.69 19.59 16.03
N VAL A 473 -1.13 18.44 15.50
CA VAL A 473 -2.25 17.68 16.07
C VAL A 473 -1.88 17.11 17.44
N GLU A 474 -0.69 16.54 17.61
CA GLU A 474 -0.23 15.97 18.89
C GLU A 474 -0.13 17.02 20.02
N ARG A 475 0.28 18.25 19.68
CA ARG A 475 0.39 19.38 20.63
C ARG A 475 -0.97 19.88 21.10
N HIS A 476 -1.99 19.81 20.26
CA HIS A 476 -3.35 20.32 20.52
C HIS A 476 -3.38 21.78 21.00
N ASP A 477 -2.45 22.62 20.54
CA ASP A 477 -2.41 24.04 20.88
C ASP A 477 -3.38 24.84 19.99
N GLY A 478 -4.11 25.78 20.59
CA GLY A 478 -5.04 26.65 19.90
C GLY A 478 -4.38 27.76 19.08
N ASP A 479 -3.12 28.07 19.37
CA ASP A 479 -2.39 29.17 18.74
C ASP A 479 -2.16 28.96 17.22
N ALA A 480 -2.14 27.70 16.77
CA ALA A 480 -2.01 27.37 15.34
C ALA A 480 -3.26 27.68 14.50
N VAL A 481 -4.46 27.77 15.09
CA VAL A 481 -5.74 27.80 14.35
C VAL A 481 -5.80 28.97 13.37
N GLN A 482 -5.46 30.19 13.83
CA GLN A 482 -5.50 31.36 12.96
C GLN A 482 -4.46 31.30 11.83
N LEU A 483 -3.30 30.71 12.11
CA LEU A 483 -2.25 30.51 11.12
C LEU A 483 -2.64 29.47 10.06
N LEU A 484 -3.33 28.40 10.46
CA LEU A 484 -3.87 27.38 9.56
C LEU A 484 -4.97 27.96 8.65
N VAL A 485 -5.88 28.75 9.21
CA VAL A 485 -6.91 29.45 8.42
C VAL A 485 -6.24 30.40 7.42
N ARG A 486 -5.23 31.15 7.85
CA ARG A 486 -4.46 32.03 6.96
C ARG A 486 -3.75 31.25 5.86
N LEU A 487 -3.08 30.15 6.21
CA LEU A 487 -2.41 29.27 5.25
C LEU A 487 -3.39 28.78 4.19
N PHE A 488 -4.59 28.33 4.58
CA PHE A 488 -5.61 27.94 3.63
C PHE A 488 -6.02 29.07 2.68
N ASN A 489 -6.27 30.28 3.19
CA ASN A 489 -6.75 31.40 2.36
C ASN A 489 -5.66 32.02 1.45
N GLU A 490 -4.39 32.00 1.88
CA GLU A 490 -3.31 32.75 1.22
C GLU A 490 -2.29 31.86 0.48
N SER A 491 -2.19 30.56 0.80
CA SER A 491 -1.13 29.70 0.25
C SER A 491 -1.35 29.38 -1.23
N PRO A 492 -0.33 29.56 -2.09
CA PRO A 492 -0.39 29.08 -3.46
C PRO A 492 -0.30 27.55 -3.55
N SER A 493 0.21 26.87 -2.52
CA SER A 493 0.39 25.41 -2.49
C SER A 493 -0.93 24.70 -2.19
N PRO A 494 -1.53 23.98 -3.15
CA PRO A 494 -2.78 23.26 -2.89
C PRO A 494 -2.61 22.15 -1.85
N LEU A 495 -1.45 21.49 -1.82
CA LEU A 495 -1.11 20.52 -0.79
C LEU A 495 -1.06 21.18 0.59
N GLY A 496 -0.48 22.38 0.69
CA GLY A 496 -0.52 23.16 1.93
C GLY A 496 -1.93 23.47 2.39
N ARG A 497 -2.85 23.81 1.47
CA ARG A 497 -4.26 24.02 1.78
C ARG A 497 -4.95 22.75 2.28
N VAL A 498 -4.70 21.59 1.65
CA VAL A 498 -5.23 20.29 2.11
C VAL A 498 -4.73 19.93 3.50
N HIS A 499 -3.41 20.05 3.73
CA HIS A 499 -2.82 19.81 5.05
C HIS A 499 -3.38 20.77 6.11
N ALA A 500 -3.64 22.04 5.77
CA ALA A 500 -4.30 22.98 6.68
C ALA A 500 -5.71 22.50 7.09
N LEU A 501 -6.53 22.07 6.12
CA LEU A 501 -7.88 21.57 6.36
C LEU A 501 -7.89 20.34 7.28
N TRP A 502 -7.06 19.34 6.99
CA TRP A 502 -6.97 18.14 7.82
C TRP A 502 -6.33 18.40 9.18
N THR A 503 -5.41 19.36 9.30
CA THR A 503 -4.88 19.76 10.61
C THR A 503 -5.98 20.42 11.45
N LEU A 504 -6.78 21.31 10.86
CA LEU A 504 -7.93 21.91 11.53
C LEU A 504 -8.98 20.87 11.95
N ASP A 505 -9.24 19.86 11.12
CA ASP A 505 -10.10 18.72 11.47
C ASP A 505 -9.52 17.92 12.66
N GLY A 506 -8.22 17.60 12.63
CA GLY A 506 -7.54 16.90 13.71
C GLY A 506 -7.55 17.66 15.05
N LEU A 507 -7.58 18.99 15.01
CA LEU A 507 -7.73 19.86 16.17
C LEU A 507 -9.20 20.04 16.62
N GLY A 508 -10.18 19.57 15.83
CA GLY A 508 -11.60 19.81 16.06
C GLY A 508 -12.00 21.28 15.89
N LYS A 509 -11.29 22.01 15.01
CA LYS A 509 -11.45 23.45 14.77
C LYS A 509 -11.77 23.80 13.31
N LEU A 510 -12.12 22.81 12.48
CA LEU A 510 -12.54 23.05 11.11
C LEU A 510 -13.89 23.80 11.08
N ASP A 511 -13.86 25.03 10.58
CA ASP A 511 -15.03 25.89 10.45
C ASP A 511 -15.81 25.63 9.15
N GLU A 512 -17.13 25.75 9.22
CA GLU A 512 -18.04 25.51 8.10
C GLU A 512 -17.82 26.51 6.94
N ASN A 513 -17.53 27.79 7.22
CA ASN A 513 -17.27 28.75 6.14
C ASN A 513 -15.97 28.43 5.42
N LEU A 514 -14.96 27.93 6.14
CA LEU A 514 -13.71 27.49 5.53
C LEU A 514 -13.94 26.27 4.65
N LEU A 515 -14.73 25.31 5.12
CA LEU A 515 -15.12 24.14 4.36
C LEU A 515 -15.90 24.52 3.08
N GLN A 516 -16.84 25.45 3.19
CA GLN A 516 -17.54 26.00 2.02
C GLN A 516 -16.54 26.62 1.03
N LYS A 517 -15.56 27.41 1.47
CA LYS A 517 -14.52 27.96 0.57
C LYS A 517 -13.70 26.84 -0.08
N ALA A 518 -13.37 25.78 0.65
CA ALA A 518 -12.61 24.65 0.13
C ALA A 518 -13.36 23.88 -0.97
N LEU A 519 -14.70 23.83 -0.90
CA LEU A 519 -15.53 23.28 -1.98
C LEU A 519 -15.48 24.13 -3.28
N ASP A 520 -15.07 25.40 -3.19
CA ASP A 520 -14.88 26.31 -4.35
C ASP A 520 -13.40 26.44 -4.79
N ASP A 521 -12.48 25.68 -4.18
CA ASP A 521 -11.05 25.81 -4.47
C ASP A 521 -10.77 25.52 -5.97
N PRO A 522 -9.84 26.24 -6.63
CA PRO A 522 -9.51 25.96 -8.03
C PRO A 522 -8.93 24.57 -8.27
N GLU A 523 -8.28 23.96 -7.27
CA GLU A 523 -7.63 22.66 -7.39
C GLU A 523 -8.61 21.52 -7.06
N ALA A 524 -8.75 20.56 -7.98
CA ALA A 524 -9.70 19.45 -7.83
C ALA A 524 -9.39 18.58 -6.60
N GLY A 525 -8.12 18.36 -6.30
CA GLY A 525 -7.70 17.59 -5.12
C GLY A 525 -8.02 18.27 -3.79
N VAL A 526 -8.06 19.61 -3.74
CA VAL A 526 -8.54 20.35 -2.55
C VAL A 526 -10.05 20.17 -2.41
N ARG A 527 -10.80 20.34 -3.51
CA ARG A 527 -12.25 20.11 -3.53
C ARG A 527 -12.61 18.67 -3.12
N GLU A 528 -11.85 17.67 -3.56
CA GLU A 528 -12.07 16.26 -3.19
C GLU A 528 -11.93 16.02 -1.69
N ASN A 529 -10.90 16.61 -1.08
CA ASN A 529 -10.71 16.53 0.37
C ASN A 529 -11.79 17.32 1.12
N ALA A 530 -12.23 18.47 0.60
CA ALA A 530 -13.35 19.22 1.17
C ALA A 530 -14.67 18.43 1.11
N VAL A 531 -14.93 17.72 0.01
CA VAL A 531 -16.09 16.83 -0.11
C VAL A 531 -16.06 15.72 0.96
N ARG A 532 -14.90 15.11 1.20
CA ARG A 532 -14.72 14.11 2.28
C ARG A 532 -14.96 14.70 3.67
N LEU A 533 -14.34 15.85 3.94
CA LEU A 533 -14.48 16.55 5.22
C LEU A 533 -15.94 16.99 5.47
N ALA A 534 -16.71 17.29 4.44
CA ALA A 534 -18.12 17.65 4.59
C ALA A 534 -19.00 16.51 5.11
N GLU A 535 -18.61 15.24 4.95
CA GLU A 535 -19.40 14.05 5.34
C GLU A 535 -19.87 14.12 6.80
N SER A 536 -18.99 14.49 7.73
CA SER A 536 -19.32 14.58 9.17
C SER A 536 -20.17 15.81 9.52
N HIS A 537 -20.31 16.77 8.61
CA HIS A 537 -21.03 18.03 8.83
C HIS A 537 -22.40 18.07 8.15
N LEU A 538 -22.71 17.14 7.23
CA LEU A 538 -23.96 17.17 6.44
C LEU A 538 -25.24 17.14 7.29
N ALA A 539 -25.20 16.47 8.45
CA ALA A 539 -26.37 16.37 9.32
C ALA A 539 -26.72 17.70 10.01
N SER A 540 -25.72 18.54 10.30
CA SER A 540 -25.90 19.82 10.98
C SER A 540 -25.94 21.02 10.03
N HIS A 541 -25.47 20.86 8.78
CA HIS A 541 -25.28 21.93 7.81
C HIS A 541 -25.89 21.58 6.43
N PRO A 542 -27.23 21.64 6.27
CA PRO A 542 -27.91 21.27 5.01
C PRO A 542 -27.47 22.06 3.78
N GLU A 543 -27.00 23.30 3.96
CA GLU A 543 -26.42 24.16 2.92
C GLU A 543 -25.21 23.53 2.22
N LEU A 544 -24.46 22.66 2.91
CA LEU A 544 -23.38 21.89 2.29
C LEU A 544 -23.93 20.93 1.23
N VAL A 545 -25.09 20.33 1.46
CA VAL A 545 -25.74 19.44 0.46
C VAL A 545 -26.10 20.22 -0.80
N GLU A 546 -26.62 21.45 -0.65
CA GLU A 546 -26.92 22.31 -1.81
C GLU A 546 -25.68 22.64 -2.63
N LYS A 547 -24.54 22.81 -1.96
CA LYS A 547 -23.26 23.08 -2.61
C LYS A 547 -22.71 21.83 -3.31
N LEU A 548 -22.71 20.69 -2.63
CA LEU A 548 -22.30 19.40 -3.19
C LEU A 548 -23.10 19.03 -4.44
N VAL A 549 -24.42 19.24 -4.44
CA VAL A 549 -25.28 19.00 -5.60
C VAL A 549 -24.85 19.81 -6.83
N LYS A 550 -24.39 21.05 -6.64
CA LYS A 550 -23.91 21.92 -7.74
C LYS A 550 -22.58 21.46 -8.32
N MET A 551 -21.80 20.67 -7.58
CA MET A 551 -20.52 20.11 -8.03
C MET A 551 -20.69 18.91 -8.98
N ALA A 552 -21.91 18.47 -9.26
CA ALA A 552 -22.16 17.34 -10.17
C ALA A 552 -21.63 17.55 -11.61
N ASP A 553 -21.35 18.81 -12.00
CA ASP A 553 -20.77 19.19 -13.29
C ASP A 553 -19.24 19.39 -13.25
N ASP A 554 -18.56 19.01 -12.16
CA ASP A 554 -17.11 19.14 -12.08
C ASP A 554 -16.41 18.33 -13.19
N ARG A 555 -15.29 18.86 -13.68
CA ARG A 555 -14.54 18.26 -14.77
C ARG A 555 -13.70 17.07 -14.31
N ASP A 556 -13.31 17.03 -13.04
CA ASP A 556 -12.44 16.00 -12.53
C ASP A 556 -13.21 14.69 -12.24
N PRO A 557 -12.85 13.54 -12.85
CA PRO A 557 -13.53 12.27 -12.62
C PRO A 557 -13.41 11.74 -11.18
N LYS A 558 -12.27 11.93 -10.51
CA LYS A 558 -12.03 11.43 -9.15
C LYS A 558 -12.83 12.22 -8.12
N LEU A 559 -12.93 13.53 -8.32
CA LEU A 559 -13.83 14.38 -7.55
C LEU A 559 -15.30 13.97 -7.74
N ARG A 560 -15.74 13.73 -8.98
CA ARG A 560 -17.11 13.25 -9.27
C ARG A 560 -17.39 11.88 -8.62
N PHE A 561 -16.42 10.97 -8.62
CA PHE A 561 -16.48 9.69 -7.91
C PHE A 561 -16.65 9.89 -6.39
N GLN A 562 -15.79 10.71 -5.78
CA GLN A 562 -15.87 11.01 -4.34
C GLN A 562 -17.20 11.72 -3.98
N LEU A 563 -17.65 12.65 -4.83
CA LEU A 563 -18.94 13.31 -4.67
C LEU A 563 -20.10 12.32 -4.69
N LEU A 564 -20.08 11.37 -5.62
CA LEU A 564 -21.10 10.32 -5.71
C LEU A 564 -21.12 9.43 -4.45
N CYS A 565 -19.95 9.07 -3.91
CA CYS A 565 -19.84 8.36 -2.64
C CYS A 565 -20.42 9.18 -1.46
N THR A 566 -20.23 10.50 -1.48
CA THR A 566 -20.64 11.44 -0.42
C THR A 566 -22.14 11.71 -0.44
N LEU A 567 -22.73 11.91 -1.63
CA LEU A 567 -24.17 12.16 -1.81
C LEU A 567 -25.03 10.99 -1.30
N GLY A 568 -24.47 9.78 -1.22
CA GLY A 568 -25.10 8.63 -0.59
C GLY A 568 -25.47 8.85 0.89
N PHE A 569 -24.86 9.82 1.59
CA PHE A 569 -25.25 10.21 2.95
C PHE A 569 -26.43 11.18 3.02
N ALA A 570 -26.77 11.87 1.93
CA ALA A 570 -27.85 12.85 1.88
C ALA A 570 -29.14 12.23 1.32
N ASP A 571 -30.29 12.46 1.97
CA ASP A 571 -31.57 11.86 1.54
C ASP A 571 -32.49 12.81 0.76
N SER A 572 -32.00 13.99 0.38
CA SER A 572 -32.81 14.98 -0.34
C SER A 572 -33.10 14.57 -1.79
N PRO A 573 -34.24 15.00 -2.37
CA PRO A 573 -34.53 14.81 -3.79
C PRO A 573 -33.45 15.38 -4.73
N GLN A 574 -32.82 16.49 -4.33
CA GLN A 574 -31.75 17.16 -5.08
C GLN A 574 -30.47 16.32 -5.08
N ALA A 575 -30.10 15.72 -3.95
CA ALA A 575 -28.97 14.80 -3.88
C ALA A 575 -29.17 13.59 -4.79
N LYS A 576 -30.36 12.96 -4.72
CA LYS A 576 -30.71 11.81 -5.57
C LYS A 576 -30.67 12.15 -7.06
N ALA A 577 -31.14 13.33 -7.45
CA ALA A 577 -31.06 13.80 -8.83
C ALA A 577 -29.61 14.06 -9.29
N ALA A 578 -28.75 14.55 -8.39
CA ALA A 578 -27.32 14.71 -8.67
C ALA A 578 -26.60 13.37 -8.82
N GLU A 579 -26.92 12.37 -7.99
CA GLU A 579 -26.41 11.00 -8.12
C GLU A 579 -26.76 10.41 -9.49
N GLU A 580 -28.03 10.49 -9.90
CA GLU A 580 -28.51 10.02 -11.20
C GLU A 580 -27.82 10.73 -12.36
N LYS A 581 -27.60 12.06 -12.24
CA LYS A 581 -26.88 12.84 -13.25
C LYS A 581 -25.42 12.41 -13.38
N LEU A 582 -24.71 12.25 -12.26
CA LEU A 582 -23.33 11.80 -12.22
C LEU A 582 -23.17 10.40 -12.82
N LEU A 583 -24.07 9.49 -12.43
CA LEU A 583 -24.11 8.14 -12.96
C LEU A 583 -24.41 8.14 -14.46
N ALA A 584 -25.40 8.90 -14.94
CA ALA A 584 -25.71 9.00 -16.38
C ALA A 584 -24.48 9.38 -17.21
N ALA A 585 -23.72 10.37 -16.74
CA ALA A 585 -22.58 10.92 -17.44
C ALA A 585 -21.35 10.00 -17.42
N SER A 586 -21.31 8.99 -16.56
CA SER A 586 -20.10 8.18 -16.34
C SER A 586 -20.41 6.71 -16.04
N VAL A 587 -21.55 6.20 -16.51
CA VAL A 587 -21.94 4.79 -16.34
C VAL A 587 -20.97 3.83 -17.02
N GLU A 588 -20.16 4.28 -17.97
CA GLU A 588 -19.10 3.44 -18.55
C GLU A 588 -17.96 3.11 -17.58
N ASP A 589 -17.75 3.94 -16.56
CA ASP A 589 -16.79 3.67 -15.50
C ASP A 589 -17.44 2.79 -14.42
N ARG A 590 -16.92 1.58 -14.26
CA ARG A 590 -17.37 0.62 -13.24
C ARG A 590 -17.33 1.23 -11.83
N TRP A 591 -16.34 2.06 -11.51
CA TRP A 591 -16.25 2.65 -10.18
C TRP A 591 -17.30 3.71 -9.93
N MET A 592 -17.76 4.42 -10.98
CA MET A 592 -18.91 5.32 -10.85
C MET A 592 -20.20 4.53 -10.58
N GLN A 593 -20.37 3.35 -11.19
CA GLN A 593 -21.48 2.46 -10.88
C GLN A 593 -21.44 1.99 -9.43
N VAL A 594 -20.29 1.51 -8.98
CA VAL A 594 -20.06 1.02 -7.61
C VAL A 594 -20.25 2.15 -6.59
N ALA A 595 -19.79 3.37 -6.88
CA ALA A 595 -20.01 4.53 -6.04
C ALA A 595 -21.49 4.86 -5.88
N ALA A 596 -22.28 4.86 -6.97
CA ALA A 596 -23.73 5.05 -6.89
C ALA A 596 -24.39 3.95 -6.05
N LEU A 597 -24.04 2.68 -6.33
CA LEU A 597 -24.58 1.55 -5.61
C LEU A 597 -24.07 1.44 -4.17
N SER A 598 -23.06 2.20 -3.76
CA SER A 598 -22.67 2.31 -2.34
C SER A 598 -23.67 3.13 -1.51
N ALA A 599 -24.60 3.86 -2.14
CA ALA A 599 -25.71 4.52 -1.45
C ALA A 599 -26.63 3.48 -0.77
N PRO A 600 -27.50 3.86 0.19
CA PRO A 600 -28.33 2.90 0.93
C PRO A 600 -29.07 1.94 0.01
N SER A 601 -29.05 0.65 0.33
CA SER A 601 -29.50 -0.41 -0.59
C SER A 601 -30.95 -0.27 -1.04
N ALA A 602 -31.79 0.39 -0.23
CA ALA A 602 -33.17 0.74 -0.59
C ALA A 602 -33.30 1.68 -1.80
N ARG A 603 -32.21 2.32 -2.24
CA ARG A 603 -32.18 3.14 -3.46
C ARG A 603 -32.06 2.30 -4.74
N ALA A 604 -31.78 1.01 -4.65
CA ALA A 604 -31.56 0.17 -5.83
C ALA A 604 -32.75 0.17 -6.80
N SER A 605 -34.00 0.10 -6.31
CA SER A 605 -35.18 0.18 -7.19
C SER A 605 -35.27 1.50 -7.95
N ARG A 606 -34.90 2.62 -7.30
CA ARG A 606 -34.85 3.93 -7.93
C ARG A 606 -33.77 3.98 -9.03
N TYR A 607 -32.59 3.42 -8.78
CA TYR A 607 -31.54 3.33 -9.79
C TYR A 607 -31.95 2.44 -10.97
N PHE A 608 -32.67 1.35 -10.72
CA PHE A 608 -33.23 0.51 -11.76
C PHE A 608 -34.22 1.30 -12.64
N ASP A 609 -35.16 2.03 -12.03
CA ASP A 609 -36.12 2.86 -12.76
C ASP A 609 -35.44 3.93 -13.60
N PHE A 610 -34.46 4.62 -13.01
CA PHE A 610 -33.62 5.59 -13.71
C PHE A 610 -32.89 4.95 -14.91
N ALA A 611 -32.26 3.80 -14.73
CA ALA A 611 -31.53 3.11 -15.80
C ALA A 611 -32.46 2.66 -16.92
N ALA A 612 -33.62 2.07 -16.59
CA ALA A 612 -34.63 1.67 -17.56
C ALA A 612 -35.15 2.87 -18.37
N GLN A 613 -35.22 4.05 -17.74
CA GLN A 613 -35.66 5.29 -18.39
C GLN A 613 -34.60 5.96 -19.26
N ARG A 614 -33.33 5.97 -18.82
CA ARG A 614 -32.29 6.84 -19.39
C ARG A 614 -31.15 6.11 -20.08
N LEU A 615 -30.96 4.83 -19.79
CA LEU A 615 -29.78 4.06 -20.24
C LEU A 615 -30.16 2.87 -21.13
N ALA A 616 -31.42 2.46 -21.15
CA ALA A 616 -31.89 1.29 -21.92
C ALA A 616 -31.88 1.48 -23.45
N ASP A 617 -31.62 2.70 -23.96
CA ASP A 617 -31.70 3.03 -25.39
C ASP A 617 -30.58 2.41 -26.24
N GLU A 618 -29.41 2.18 -25.67
CA GLU A 618 -28.25 1.66 -26.40
C GLU A 618 -27.42 0.76 -25.48
N GLU A 619 -27.02 -0.39 -26.02
CA GLU A 619 -26.17 -1.36 -25.34
C GLU A 619 -24.73 -0.90 -25.32
N THR A 620 -24.16 -0.81 -24.12
CA THR A 620 -22.72 -0.67 -23.90
C THR A 620 -22.30 -1.62 -22.80
N LYS A 621 -20.99 -1.90 -22.72
CA LYS A 621 -20.45 -2.73 -21.62
C LYS A 621 -20.78 -2.13 -20.25
N GLY A 622 -20.64 -0.81 -20.10
CA GLY A 622 -20.93 -0.13 -18.84
C GLY A 622 -22.41 -0.22 -18.46
N ARG A 623 -23.31 0.08 -19.39
CA ARG A 623 -24.76 0.05 -19.11
C ARG A 623 -25.26 -1.35 -18.82
N SER A 624 -24.83 -2.36 -19.58
CA SER A 624 -25.16 -3.77 -19.30
C SER A 624 -24.68 -4.18 -17.90
N SER A 625 -23.43 -3.87 -17.58
CA SER A 625 -22.88 -4.13 -16.25
C SER A 625 -23.65 -3.41 -15.14
N PHE A 626 -24.12 -2.18 -15.38
CA PHE A 626 -24.91 -1.46 -14.39
C PHE A 626 -26.27 -2.13 -14.12
N PHE A 627 -26.98 -2.57 -15.17
CA PHE A 627 -28.23 -3.31 -15.02
C PHE A 627 -28.03 -4.63 -14.26
N GLU A 628 -26.95 -5.36 -14.54
CA GLU A 628 -26.58 -6.56 -13.78
C GLU A 628 -26.31 -6.24 -12.31
N GLN A 629 -25.54 -5.18 -12.02
CA GLN A 629 -25.19 -4.83 -10.64
C GLN A 629 -26.38 -4.33 -9.83
N VAL A 630 -27.22 -3.45 -10.39
CA VAL A 630 -28.43 -2.98 -9.68
C VAL A 630 -29.44 -4.11 -9.49
N GLY A 631 -29.60 -4.99 -10.48
CA GLY A 631 -30.40 -6.20 -10.37
C GLY A 631 -29.89 -7.13 -9.27
N ALA A 632 -28.57 -7.28 -9.16
CA ALA A 632 -27.94 -8.09 -8.11
C ALA A 632 -28.19 -7.52 -6.70
N VAL A 633 -28.12 -6.21 -6.52
CA VAL A 633 -28.47 -5.57 -5.23
C VAL A 633 -29.94 -5.83 -4.89
N ILE A 634 -30.85 -5.68 -5.84
CA ILE A 634 -32.30 -5.95 -5.62
C ILE A 634 -32.53 -7.44 -5.29
N GLY A 635 -31.85 -8.34 -5.98
CA GLY A 635 -31.92 -9.78 -5.73
C GLY A 635 -31.42 -10.14 -4.33
N MET A 636 -30.28 -9.58 -3.93
CA MET A 636 -29.66 -9.79 -2.61
C MET A 636 -30.55 -9.29 -1.47
N ARG A 637 -31.18 -8.11 -1.66
CA ARG A 637 -32.15 -7.55 -0.70
C ARG A 637 -33.38 -8.44 -0.47
N ALA A 638 -33.73 -9.28 -1.43
CA ALA A 638 -34.86 -10.20 -1.38
C ALA A 638 -36.24 -9.56 -1.04
N VAL A 639 -36.43 -8.27 -1.37
CA VAL A 639 -37.71 -7.58 -1.13
C VAL A 639 -38.71 -7.91 -2.24
N ARG A 640 -39.79 -8.62 -1.88
CA ARG A 640 -40.79 -9.14 -2.83
C ARG A 640 -41.35 -8.10 -3.79
N GLU A 641 -41.66 -6.90 -3.31
CA GLU A 641 -42.25 -5.83 -4.13
C GLU A 641 -41.23 -5.25 -5.12
N GLU A 642 -39.96 -5.11 -4.73
CA GLU A 642 -38.88 -4.66 -5.62
C GLU A 642 -38.62 -5.69 -6.73
N ILE A 643 -38.59 -6.98 -6.39
CA ILE A 643 -38.44 -8.08 -7.35
C ILE A 643 -39.62 -8.11 -8.34
N ARG A 644 -40.86 -8.02 -7.82
CA ARG A 644 -42.06 -7.97 -8.67
C ARG A 644 -42.00 -6.78 -9.62
N HIS A 645 -41.57 -5.62 -9.13
CA HIS A 645 -41.45 -4.41 -9.92
C HIS A 645 -40.45 -4.56 -11.08
N VAL A 646 -39.26 -5.12 -10.82
CA VAL A 646 -38.27 -5.43 -11.87
C VAL A 646 -38.86 -6.41 -12.90
N LEU A 647 -39.46 -7.51 -12.44
CA LEU A 647 -40.04 -8.52 -13.33
C LEU A 647 -41.19 -7.97 -14.18
N ALA A 648 -42.06 -7.14 -13.61
CA ALA A 648 -43.15 -6.50 -14.35
C ALA A 648 -42.61 -5.51 -15.39
N THR A 649 -41.65 -4.66 -15.02
CA THR A 649 -41.01 -3.69 -15.93
C THR A 649 -40.32 -4.40 -17.10
N VAL A 650 -39.63 -5.52 -16.83
CA VAL A 650 -38.99 -6.35 -17.84
C VAL A 650 -40.03 -7.04 -18.75
N ALA A 651 -41.12 -7.55 -18.19
CA ALA A 651 -42.15 -8.29 -18.94
C ALA A 651 -43.03 -7.37 -19.81
N ASP A 652 -43.46 -6.23 -19.29
CA ASP A 652 -44.34 -5.30 -20.00
C ASP A 652 -43.61 -4.52 -21.10
N GLY A 653 -42.28 -4.49 -21.02
CA GLY A 653 -41.42 -3.80 -21.98
C GLY A 653 -41.61 -2.29 -22.05
N SER A 654 -42.45 -1.72 -21.19
CA SER A 654 -42.75 -0.30 -21.10
C SER A 654 -41.72 0.36 -20.18
N ARG A 655 -41.06 1.41 -20.71
CA ARG A 655 -40.13 2.22 -19.91
C ARG A 655 -40.95 3.02 -18.90
N PRO A 656 -40.64 2.99 -17.60
CA PRO A 656 -41.41 3.75 -16.62
C PRO A 656 -41.43 5.24 -17.02
N GLY A 657 -42.60 5.83 -17.30
CA GLY A 657 -42.70 7.25 -17.70
C GLY A 657 -42.52 7.58 -19.19
N SER A 658 -42.35 6.61 -20.09
CA SER A 658 -42.42 6.89 -21.54
C SER A 658 -43.88 7.00 -22.01
N ALA A 659 -44.40 8.21 -22.10
CA ALA A 659 -45.65 8.46 -22.79
C ALA A 659 -45.47 8.24 -24.31
N GLY A 660 -45.85 7.06 -24.80
CA GLY A 660 -46.30 6.88 -26.18
C GLY A 660 -45.28 7.00 -27.32
N SER A 661 -44.20 6.22 -27.32
CA SER A 661 -43.50 5.91 -28.58
C SER A 661 -43.37 4.39 -28.77
N ALA A 662 -44.44 3.78 -29.27
CA ALA A 662 -44.36 2.49 -29.95
C ALA A 662 -43.61 2.74 -31.28
N GLY A 663 -42.34 2.34 -31.38
CA GLY A 663 -41.63 2.50 -32.64
C GLY A 663 -40.11 2.64 -32.56
N SER A 664 -39.42 1.77 -31.85
CA SER A 664 -38.16 1.21 -32.35
C SER A 664 -38.06 -0.21 -31.82
N ALA A 665 -37.51 -1.14 -32.60
CA ALA A 665 -37.13 -2.46 -32.11
C ALA A 665 -35.96 -2.29 -31.14
N GLY A 666 -36.25 -1.72 -29.96
CA GLY A 666 -35.30 -1.45 -28.90
C GLY A 666 -34.79 -2.78 -28.38
N SER A 667 -33.49 -3.00 -28.54
CA SER A 667 -32.76 -4.20 -28.16
C SER A 667 -33.06 -4.63 -26.72
N ASP A 668 -33.49 -5.89 -26.54
CA ASP A 668 -33.89 -6.49 -25.26
C ASP A 668 -32.72 -6.77 -24.28
N TRP A 669 -31.49 -6.33 -24.57
CA TRP A 669 -30.29 -6.63 -23.79
C TRP A 669 -30.42 -6.23 -22.31
N TRP A 670 -31.01 -5.07 -22.01
CA TRP A 670 -31.10 -4.55 -20.64
C TRP A 670 -32.02 -5.42 -19.78
N ARG A 671 -33.01 -6.07 -20.41
CA ARG A 671 -33.89 -7.04 -19.74
C ARG A 671 -33.11 -8.28 -19.33
N GLY A 672 -32.29 -8.82 -20.24
CA GLY A 672 -31.40 -9.94 -19.97
C GLY A 672 -30.44 -9.62 -18.82
N ALA A 673 -29.69 -8.52 -18.95
CA ALA A 673 -28.77 -8.03 -17.92
C ALA A 673 -29.44 -7.88 -16.54
N SER A 674 -30.66 -7.32 -16.50
CA SER A 674 -31.42 -7.16 -15.26
C SER A 674 -31.79 -8.50 -14.62
N LEU A 675 -32.22 -9.47 -15.43
CA LEU A 675 -32.59 -10.81 -14.96
C LEU A 675 -31.36 -11.60 -14.49
N ASP A 676 -30.24 -11.50 -15.20
CA ASP A 676 -28.96 -12.11 -14.80
C ASP A 676 -28.46 -11.55 -13.48
N GLY A 677 -28.52 -10.22 -13.34
CA GLY A 677 -28.27 -9.52 -12.08
C GLY A 677 -29.14 -10.02 -10.95
N LEU A 678 -30.46 -10.00 -11.14
CA LEU A 678 -31.44 -10.46 -10.15
C LEU A 678 -31.18 -11.92 -9.72
N ALA A 679 -30.90 -12.80 -10.67
CA ALA A 679 -30.59 -14.20 -10.41
C ALA A 679 -29.24 -14.39 -9.69
N ARG A 680 -28.24 -13.54 -9.97
CA ARG A 680 -26.97 -13.53 -9.22
C ARG A 680 -27.21 -13.08 -7.77
N GLY A 681 -27.95 -12.00 -7.57
CA GLY A 681 -28.30 -11.49 -6.24
C GLY A 681 -29.04 -12.50 -5.38
N ALA A 682 -30.05 -13.17 -5.94
CA ALA A 682 -30.85 -14.16 -5.21
C ALA A 682 -30.10 -15.47 -4.89
N ARG A 683 -28.92 -15.70 -5.48
CA ARG A 683 -28.07 -16.88 -5.25
C ARG A 683 -26.95 -16.64 -4.25
N ALA A 684 -26.54 -15.38 -4.06
CA ALA A 684 -25.56 -14.99 -3.06
C ALA A 684 -26.17 -15.10 -1.66
#